data_AF-A0A7W1NVQ1-F1
#
_entry.id   AF-A0A7W1NVQ1-F1
#
_cell.length_a   1.000
_cell.length_b   1.000
_cell.length_c   1.000
_cell.angle_alpha   90.00
_cell.angle_beta   90.00
_cell.angle_gamma   90.00
#
_symmetry.space_group_name_H-M   'P 1'
#
loop_
_entity.id
_entity.type
_entity.pdbx_description
1 polymer ?
#
loop_
_entity_poly.entity_id
_entity_poly.type
_entity_poly.pdbx_seq_one_letter_code
_entity_poly.pdbx_strand_id
1 'polypeptide(L)'
;MQVIPGGNGLTLLKFNGFQTLLTAAEAYFHLGYAVIPLLGDFDPNRPKVATRSWSAYQQRLATLDEISQWFSEEGDAGALGIVTGRVSHLAVLDFDSADLFTDFRRRFPNLLDTRTIQSAGRGLPHLYFHVPSHLHLASQKSQGVDLLSDGRYVVAPPTIINAQAYKITRAGMPRSLTEHDIQRLQSFMAEQKSTSSVSIPINPRPSLPVYMGEGAKEGLRPSTTLIPLGHMPLPLNLVLQEKREELISPLPEMYPADVSACIEGRVQGTRASLHGLYHYWRSKTARNEALFRTAIYARDHGWDQSQTRSALVALHVSQAGMNTTHETQAIRQREAYATIRSAFSRPARFHNEREGHRASPTEHKGNSLPNSVREALMQRKLTYVVRTLEGLLQAGFRAGKGFSTDQAIETLKGIVGRDSVYNALNALAANGQPFFPQHIPSALPKASNEAANQKQPLKTKKCFFVTEKKSGIKKRGIQPRRFKIPTTKDLCRLLGVKTSGSDPLTRDDLKSAHQTRMALHRELIKRRPAEYSRRWLANRLGVSRRTINTYNRLIPIHTRPTYQESGLSWASIDSLLSDEALAGAFIETLTGKKYPALHAIAANLLAKGTYIRLKQRTSNLYWYGSDDPPPNILFKDKSVAIESPSRQIRQERDYESQPYPGGKEEIEPQRRKEGGDQKEQLNHRVTGRLRTATESAEIKAERLSNIVGVRRASSAQIPSPTAIVVSKVEQEALAQTIYTRIDGLSLKNARKLAKTYTEKNIHLALQRLQQRTNLDNPSGFFVSILRSTARMEERI
;
A
#
# COMPACT_ATOMS: atom_id res chain seq x y z
N MET A 1 -1.08 4.51 16.32
CA MET A 1 -0.47 4.76 17.64
C MET A 1 0.83 5.53 17.42
N GLN A 2 1.20 6.42 18.34
CA GLN A 2 2.57 6.92 18.45
C GLN A 2 2.82 7.26 19.93
N VAL A 3 4.00 6.92 20.45
CA VAL A 3 4.45 7.25 21.81
C VAL A 3 5.82 7.90 21.68
N ILE A 4 6.02 9.01 22.38
CA ILE A 4 7.29 9.74 22.51
C ILE A 4 7.29 10.31 23.94
N PRO A 5 8.37 10.13 24.72
CA PRO A 5 9.26 11.26 24.98
C PRO A 5 10.75 10.88 25.05
N GLY A 6 11.62 11.89 25.12
CA GLY A 6 13.06 11.74 25.39
C GLY A 6 13.93 11.84 24.13
N GLY A 7 14.67 12.94 24.00
CA GLY A 7 15.63 13.16 22.92
C GLY A 7 17.07 13.23 23.42
N ASN A 8 18.02 12.96 22.53
CA ASN A 8 19.26 13.72 22.41
C ASN A 8 20.01 13.35 21.10
N GLY A 9 20.44 14.36 20.35
CA GLY A 9 21.63 14.33 19.49
C GLY A 9 21.80 13.23 18.44
N LEU A 10 20.89 13.08 17.46
CA LEU A 10 21.24 12.46 16.17
C LEU A 10 20.45 13.07 15.00
N THR A 11 21.15 13.82 14.14
CA THR A 11 20.55 14.56 13.01
C THR A 11 20.19 13.62 11.85
N LEU A 12 19.02 12.98 11.95
CA LEU A 12 18.45 12.17 10.87
C LEU A 12 18.03 13.06 9.68
N LEU A 13 18.87 13.10 8.65
CA LEU A 13 18.55 13.75 7.38
C LEU A 13 17.31 13.09 6.73
N LYS A 14 16.20 13.84 6.75
CA LYS A 14 14.91 13.57 6.12
C LYS A 14 14.15 12.34 6.64
N PHE A 15 13.40 12.54 7.73
CA PHE A 15 12.03 11.99 7.78
C PHE A 15 11.27 12.50 6.56
N ASN A 16 10.73 11.61 5.73
CA ASN A 16 9.99 12.03 4.54
C ASN A 16 8.54 12.39 4.91
N GLY A 17 8.31 13.66 5.24
CA GLY A 17 7.02 14.18 5.70
C GLY A 17 5.89 13.93 4.69
N PHE A 18 6.15 14.17 3.40
CA PHE A 18 5.24 13.87 2.29
C PHE A 18 4.77 12.41 2.30
N GLN A 19 5.70 11.45 2.38
CA GLN A 19 5.36 10.03 2.44
C GLN A 19 4.49 9.67 3.65
N THR A 20 4.66 10.40 4.76
CA THR A 20 3.90 10.21 6.01
C THR A 20 2.49 10.79 5.90
N LEU A 21 2.34 11.97 5.29
CA LEU A 21 1.04 12.59 5.00
C LEU A 21 0.27 11.81 3.93
N LEU A 22 0.93 11.38 2.84
CA LEU A 22 0.33 10.59 1.76
C LEU A 22 -0.24 9.26 2.27
N THR A 23 0.52 8.50 3.05
CA THR A 23 0.03 7.23 3.61
C THR A 23 -1.11 7.45 4.61
N ALA A 24 -1.15 8.59 5.32
CA ALA A 24 -2.31 8.97 6.12
C ALA A 24 -3.52 9.35 5.25
N ALA A 25 -3.32 10.08 4.15
CA ALA A 25 -4.38 10.46 3.22
C ALA A 25 -5.00 9.24 2.51
N GLU A 26 -4.18 8.28 2.04
CA GLU A 26 -4.66 6.98 1.55
C GLU A 26 -5.49 6.25 2.62
N ALA A 27 -5.03 6.25 3.88
CA ALA A 27 -5.73 5.59 4.97
C ALA A 27 -7.08 6.24 5.32
N TYR A 28 -7.17 7.58 5.34
CA TYR A 28 -8.43 8.28 5.58
C TYR A 28 -9.41 8.15 4.41
N PHE A 29 -8.92 8.18 3.16
CA PHE A 29 -9.74 7.86 2.00
C PHE A 29 -10.31 6.44 2.08
N HIS A 30 -9.51 5.46 2.53
CA HIS A 30 -9.98 4.09 2.76
C HIS A 30 -10.89 3.92 4.00
N LEU A 31 -10.98 4.92 4.88
CA LEU A 31 -12.02 5.04 5.92
C LEU A 31 -13.28 5.76 5.42
N GLY A 32 -13.36 6.09 4.13
CA GLY A 32 -14.52 6.77 3.51
C GLY A 32 -14.54 8.29 3.66
N TYR A 33 -13.43 8.92 4.06
CA TYR A 33 -13.38 10.37 4.29
C TYR A 33 -12.91 11.17 3.07
N ALA A 34 -13.53 12.33 2.86
CA ALA A 34 -13.12 13.32 1.87
C ALA A 34 -11.87 14.08 2.35
N VAL A 35 -10.70 13.55 2.00
CA VAL A 35 -9.39 14.17 2.30
C VAL A 35 -9.12 15.35 1.36
N ILE A 36 -8.59 16.45 1.90
CA ILE A 36 -8.16 17.65 1.17
C ILE A 36 -6.76 18.12 1.60
N PRO A 37 -6.00 18.78 0.71
CA PRO A 37 -4.67 19.30 1.04
C PRO A 37 -4.76 20.68 1.67
N LEU A 38 -3.98 20.90 2.73
CA LEU A 38 -3.84 22.19 3.43
C LEU A 38 -2.39 22.68 3.34
N LEU A 39 -2.18 24.00 3.46
CA LEU A 39 -0.87 24.63 3.32
C LEU A 39 0.14 24.15 4.39
N GLY A 40 -0.30 23.96 5.63
CA GLY A 40 0.60 23.64 6.75
C GLY A 40 1.69 24.70 6.93
N ASP A 41 2.85 24.29 7.42
CA ASP A 41 4.00 25.18 7.64
C ASP A 41 4.65 25.71 6.33
N PHE A 42 4.05 25.48 5.15
CA PHE A 42 4.42 26.18 3.90
C PHE A 42 3.89 27.62 3.84
N ASP A 43 2.81 27.94 4.57
CA ASP A 43 2.43 29.31 4.92
C ASP A 43 2.08 29.37 6.42
N PRO A 44 3.07 29.65 7.29
CA PRO A 44 2.87 29.71 8.74
C PRO A 44 1.82 30.73 9.21
N ASN A 45 1.41 31.69 8.38
CA ASN A 45 0.33 32.63 8.70
C ASN A 45 -1.07 32.03 8.45
N ARG A 46 -1.17 31.05 7.54
CA ARG A 46 -2.44 30.42 7.10
C ARG A 46 -2.37 28.89 7.03
N PRO A 47 -1.74 28.18 8.01
CA PRO A 47 -1.38 26.76 7.85
C PRO A 47 -2.60 25.82 7.80
N LYS A 48 -3.76 26.28 8.28
CA LYS A 48 -5.02 25.54 8.23
C LYS A 48 -5.80 25.70 6.92
N VAL A 49 -5.39 26.59 6.01
CA VAL A 49 -6.12 26.90 4.77
C VAL A 49 -5.86 25.84 3.70
N ALA A 50 -6.89 25.46 2.95
CA ALA A 50 -6.77 24.52 1.83
C ALA A 50 -5.96 25.13 0.67
N THR A 51 -5.08 24.34 0.06
CA THR A 51 -4.17 24.80 -1.02
C THR A 51 -4.91 25.15 -2.32
N ARG A 52 -6.17 24.68 -2.44
CA ARG A 52 -7.00 24.70 -3.64
C ARG A 52 -8.48 24.77 -3.25
N SER A 53 -9.34 25.16 -4.19
CA SER A 53 -10.78 25.16 -3.96
C SER A 53 -11.27 23.76 -3.59
N TRP A 54 -11.96 23.67 -2.46
CA TRP A 54 -12.38 22.40 -1.86
C TRP A 54 -13.89 22.16 -1.89
N SER A 55 -14.67 23.09 -2.46
CA SER A 55 -16.14 22.99 -2.52
C SER A 55 -16.63 21.72 -3.22
N ALA A 56 -15.93 21.27 -4.27
CA ALA A 56 -16.22 20.00 -4.94
C ALA A 56 -16.13 18.79 -3.99
N TYR A 57 -15.23 18.83 -3.00
CA TYR A 57 -15.04 17.73 -2.04
C TYR A 57 -16.04 17.76 -0.88
N GLN A 58 -17.00 18.69 -0.89
CA GLN A 58 -18.21 18.62 -0.05
C GLN A 58 -19.29 17.69 -0.65
N GLN A 59 -19.16 17.30 -1.92
CA GLN A 59 -20.13 16.49 -2.65
C GLN A 59 -19.54 15.19 -3.23
N ARG A 60 -18.21 15.06 -3.28
CA ARG A 60 -17.52 13.81 -3.67
C ARG A 60 -16.24 13.59 -2.87
N LEU A 61 -15.78 12.34 -2.82
CA LEU A 61 -14.41 12.04 -2.42
C LEU A 61 -13.40 12.55 -3.46
N ALA A 62 -12.21 12.91 -3.00
CA ALA A 62 -11.04 13.04 -3.85
C ALA A 62 -10.62 11.65 -4.37
N THR A 63 -10.10 11.58 -5.60
CA THR A 63 -9.58 10.32 -6.16
C THR A 63 -8.20 9.98 -5.60
N LEU A 64 -7.80 8.72 -5.66
CA LEU A 64 -6.45 8.31 -5.25
C LEU A 64 -5.34 8.96 -6.10
N ASP A 65 -5.60 9.27 -7.36
CA ASP A 65 -4.65 9.99 -8.22
C ASP A 65 -4.53 11.46 -7.81
N GLU A 66 -5.64 12.13 -7.48
CA GLU A 66 -5.65 13.48 -6.89
C GLU A 66 -4.87 13.51 -5.55
N ILE A 67 -5.19 12.61 -4.63
CA ILE A 67 -4.51 12.49 -3.32
C ILE A 67 -3.01 12.20 -3.52
N SER A 68 -2.66 11.29 -4.43
CA SER A 68 -1.26 10.97 -4.74
C SER A 68 -0.50 12.17 -5.31
N GLN A 69 -1.17 13.06 -6.06
CA GLN A 69 -0.55 14.28 -6.57
C GLN A 69 -0.29 15.28 -5.44
N TRP A 70 -1.29 15.60 -4.62
CA TRP A 70 -1.22 16.69 -3.64
C TRP A 70 -0.21 16.42 -2.51
N PHE A 71 -0.12 15.17 -2.04
CA PHE A 71 0.77 14.76 -0.95
C PHE A 71 2.10 14.15 -1.44
N SER A 72 2.48 14.36 -2.71
CA SER A 72 3.78 13.95 -3.26
C SER A 72 4.90 14.95 -2.93
N GLU A 73 6.16 14.58 -3.21
CA GLU A 73 7.32 15.49 -3.12
C GLU A 73 7.26 16.65 -4.14
N GLU A 74 6.42 16.55 -5.17
CA GLU A 74 6.12 17.60 -6.16
C GLU A 74 4.76 18.29 -5.85
N GLY A 75 4.14 17.96 -4.71
CA GLY A 75 2.83 18.41 -4.28
C GLY A 75 2.86 19.67 -3.41
N ASP A 76 1.67 20.24 -3.18
CA ASP A 76 1.45 21.49 -2.45
C ASP A 76 0.97 21.30 -1.00
N ALA A 77 0.71 20.07 -0.56
CA ALA A 77 0.14 19.78 0.75
C ALA A 77 1.18 19.68 1.87
N GLY A 78 1.34 20.75 2.66
CA GLY A 78 2.10 20.73 3.91
C GLY A 78 1.30 20.18 5.11
N ALA A 79 -0.03 20.09 4.98
CA ALA A 79 -0.95 19.60 6.01
C ALA A 79 -2.15 18.86 5.41
N LEU A 80 -2.85 18.07 6.24
CA LEU A 80 -3.96 17.19 5.83
C LEU A 80 -5.27 17.64 6.50
N GLY A 81 -6.29 17.87 5.67
CA GLY A 81 -7.66 18.18 6.10
C GLY A 81 -8.64 17.06 5.74
N ILE A 82 -9.72 16.95 6.52
CA ILE A 82 -10.87 16.08 6.24
C ILE A 82 -12.12 16.94 6.20
N VAL A 83 -12.84 16.92 5.07
CA VAL A 83 -14.16 17.58 4.96
C VAL A 83 -15.18 16.82 5.80
N THR A 84 -15.93 17.55 6.63
CA THR A 84 -16.94 17.00 7.55
C THR A 84 -18.33 16.99 6.90
N GLY A 85 -19.29 16.35 7.56
CA GLY A 85 -20.65 16.15 7.08
C GLY A 85 -20.85 14.86 6.30
N ARG A 86 -21.94 14.83 5.51
CA ARG A 86 -22.43 13.66 4.78
C ARG A 86 -21.38 12.98 3.89
N VAL A 87 -20.51 13.77 3.24
CA VAL A 87 -19.48 13.25 2.31
C VAL A 87 -18.43 12.36 2.98
N SER A 88 -18.29 12.44 4.31
CA SER A 88 -17.38 11.63 5.13
C SER A 88 -18.11 10.84 6.24
N HIS A 89 -19.44 10.94 6.30
CA HIS A 89 -20.26 10.49 7.45
C HIS A 89 -19.70 10.92 8.82
N LEU A 90 -19.13 12.14 8.90
CA LEU A 90 -18.30 12.57 10.02
C LEU A 90 -18.70 13.96 10.54
N ALA A 91 -19.12 14.03 11.81
CA ALA A 91 -19.17 15.28 12.56
C ALA A 91 -17.98 15.35 13.54
N VAL A 92 -17.55 16.56 13.91
CA VAL A 92 -16.51 16.80 14.91
C VAL A 92 -16.93 17.91 15.85
N LEU A 93 -16.81 17.68 17.16
CA LEU A 93 -16.97 18.72 18.18
C LEU A 93 -15.57 19.20 18.59
N ASP A 94 -15.22 20.42 18.18
CA ASP A 94 -13.90 21.04 18.32
C ASP A 94 -13.94 22.03 19.50
N PHE A 95 -13.23 21.70 20.60
CA PHE A 95 -13.23 22.50 21.82
C PHE A 95 -12.10 23.53 21.83
N ASP A 96 -12.48 24.80 21.99
CA ASP A 96 -11.57 25.94 22.15
C ASP A 96 -11.48 26.43 23.61
N SER A 97 -12.32 25.89 24.52
CA SER A 97 -12.28 26.11 25.97
C SER A 97 -12.12 24.79 26.76
N ALA A 98 -11.22 24.79 27.74
CA ALA A 98 -11.01 23.68 28.68
C ALA A 98 -12.17 23.49 29.67
N ASP A 99 -12.83 24.59 30.05
CA ASP A 99 -13.93 24.59 31.02
C ASP A 99 -15.19 24.00 30.39
N LEU A 100 -15.49 24.38 29.14
CA LEU A 100 -16.60 23.80 28.38
C LEU A 100 -16.38 22.31 28.06
N PHE A 101 -15.13 21.90 27.79
CA PHE A 101 -14.83 20.46 27.68
C PHE A 101 -15.02 19.73 29.02
N THR A 102 -14.76 20.41 30.15
CA THR A 102 -14.96 19.85 31.49
C THR A 102 -16.45 19.73 31.86
N ASP A 103 -17.29 20.71 31.51
CA ASP A 103 -18.75 20.57 31.63
C ASP A 103 -19.30 19.48 30.69
N PHE A 104 -18.86 19.47 29.43
CA PHE A 104 -19.27 18.45 28.47
C PHE A 104 -18.93 17.03 28.96
N ARG A 105 -17.73 16.84 29.52
CA ARG A 105 -17.31 15.58 30.15
C ARG A 105 -18.22 15.16 31.30
N ARG A 106 -18.70 16.11 32.11
CA ARG A 106 -19.61 15.87 33.24
C ARG A 106 -21.02 15.48 32.77
N ARG A 107 -21.53 16.13 31.72
CA ARG A 107 -22.92 15.97 31.21
C ARG A 107 -23.10 14.85 30.19
N PHE A 108 -22.06 14.55 29.41
CA PHE A 108 -22.10 13.61 28.28
C PHE A 108 -20.97 12.57 28.33
N PRO A 109 -20.72 11.89 29.47
CA PRO A 109 -19.62 10.91 29.57
C PRO A 109 -19.74 9.77 28.54
N ASN A 110 -20.97 9.43 28.12
CA ASN A 110 -21.25 8.45 27.07
C ASN A 110 -20.74 8.86 25.67
N LEU A 111 -20.51 10.15 25.43
CA LEU A 111 -20.00 10.69 24.16
C LEU A 111 -18.46 10.84 24.15
N LEU A 112 -17.79 10.61 25.29
CA LEU A 112 -16.33 10.57 25.36
C LEU A 112 -15.72 9.24 24.93
N ASP A 113 -16.53 8.17 24.84
CA ASP A 113 -16.11 6.94 24.18
C ASP A 113 -16.24 7.10 22.66
N THR A 114 -15.31 7.86 22.10
CA THR A 114 -15.19 8.09 20.66
C THR A 114 -13.75 8.43 20.26
N ARG A 115 -13.43 8.37 18.96
CA ARG A 115 -12.13 8.79 18.43
C ARG A 115 -11.85 10.26 18.79
N THR A 116 -10.78 10.50 19.54
CA THR A 116 -10.41 11.84 20.02
C THR A 116 -9.04 12.25 19.49
N ILE A 117 -8.98 13.44 18.91
CA ILE A 117 -7.74 14.07 18.41
C ILE A 117 -7.42 15.28 19.30
N GLN A 118 -6.19 15.38 19.78
CA GLN A 118 -5.68 16.59 20.43
C GLN A 118 -5.20 17.59 19.38
N SER A 119 -5.62 18.85 19.53
CA SER A 119 -5.29 19.96 18.62
C SER A 119 -3.83 20.42 18.73
N ALA A 120 -3.25 20.82 17.60
CA ALA A 120 -2.02 21.61 17.61
C ALA A 120 -2.33 23.04 18.12
N GLY A 121 -1.46 23.59 18.96
CA GLY A 121 -1.66 24.86 19.65
C GLY A 121 -2.21 24.66 21.06
N ARG A 122 -3.54 24.65 21.21
CA ARG A 122 -4.20 24.66 22.54
C ARG A 122 -4.16 23.32 23.27
N GLY A 123 -3.85 22.21 22.58
CA GLY A 123 -3.83 20.87 23.18
C GLY A 123 -5.22 20.35 23.60
N LEU A 124 -6.30 20.98 23.12
CA LEU A 124 -7.69 20.66 23.43
C LEU A 124 -8.24 19.55 22.50
N PRO A 125 -9.32 18.85 22.91
CA PRO A 125 -9.85 17.72 22.16
C PRO A 125 -10.82 18.12 21.05
N HIS A 126 -10.61 17.54 19.88
CA HIS A 126 -11.62 17.35 18.84
C HIS A 126 -12.25 15.96 19.05
N LEU A 127 -13.54 15.89 19.36
CA LEU A 127 -14.30 14.63 19.45
C LEU A 127 -14.91 14.30 18.08
N TYR A 128 -14.48 13.20 17.45
CA TYR A 128 -14.99 12.79 16.14
C TYR A 128 -16.20 11.87 16.34
N PHE A 129 -17.25 12.03 15.54
CA PHE A 129 -18.49 11.26 15.62
C PHE A 129 -18.95 10.79 14.23
N HIS A 130 -19.43 9.56 14.13
CA HIS A 130 -20.03 9.04 12.91
C HIS A 130 -21.49 9.47 12.81
N VAL A 131 -21.90 9.98 11.65
CA VAL A 131 -23.27 10.42 11.34
C VAL A 131 -23.91 9.44 10.37
N PRO A 132 -24.86 8.59 10.82
CA PRO A 132 -25.60 7.69 9.95
C PRO A 132 -26.24 8.41 8.76
N SER A 133 -26.27 7.77 7.59
CA SER A 133 -26.73 8.36 6.32
C SER A 133 -28.18 8.87 6.30
N HIS A 134 -29.01 8.45 7.25
CA HIS A 134 -30.41 8.89 7.41
C HIS A 134 -30.56 10.06 8.42
N LEU A 135 -29.51 10.38 9.20
CA LEU A 135 -29.52 11.49 10.14
C LEU A 135 -28.79 12.70 9.53
N HIS A 136 -29.20 13.89 9.97
CA HIS A 136 -28.68 15.15 9.45
C HIS A 136 -28.23 16.06 10.59
N LEU A 137 -27.07 16.69 10.42
CA LEU A 137 -26.46 17.53 11.45
C LEU A 137 -25.80 18.75 10.81
N ALA A 138 -26.36 19.93 11.06
CA ALA A 138 -25.79 21.18 10.57
C ALA A 138 -24.51 21.55 11.33
N SER A 139 -23.57 22.22 10.65
CA SER A 139 -22.43 22.86 11.31
C SER A 139 -22.90 24.04 12.17
N GLN A 140 -22.48 24.11 13.43
CA GLN A 140 -22.85 25.18 14.36
C GLN A 140 -21.62 25.80 15.01
N LYS A 141 -21.49 27.13 14.90
CA LYS A 141 -20.53 27.91 15.71
C LYS A 141 -21.15 28.28 17.05
N SER A 142 -20.39 28.22 18.14
CA SER A 142 -20.79 28.70 19.48
C SER A 142 -19.57 29.18 20.26
N GLN A 143 -19.76 29.78 21.44
CA GLN A 143 -18.63 30.31 22.21
C GLN A 143 -17.79 29.15 22.78
N GLY A 144 -16.49 29.12 22.47
CA GLY A 144 -15.54 28.12 23.01
C GLY A 144 -15.72 26.68 22.52
N VAL A 145 -16.67 26.40 21.62
CA VAL A 145 -16.87 25.09 20.98
C VAL A 145 -17.51 25.23 19.59
N ASP A 146 -16.95 24.56 18.59
CA ASP A 146 -17.44 24.52 17.20
C ASP A 146 -17.91 23.09 16.85
N LEU A 147 -19.13 22.96 16.33
CA LEU A 147 -19.63 21.71 15.74
C LEU A 147 -19.40 21.76 14.22
N LEU A 148 -18.47 20.93 13.74
CA LEU A 148 -18.07 20.83 12.34
C LEU A 148 -18.77 19.62 11.68
N SER A 149 -19.61 19.89 10.68
CA SER A 149 -20.36 18.89 9.91
C SER A 149 -20.42 19.35 8.44
N ASP A 150 -21.57 19.26 7.76
CA ASP A 150 -21.79 19.74 6.39
C ASP A 150 -21.23 21.17 6.21
N GLY A 151 -20.46 21.38 5.13
CA GLY A 151 -19.89 22.69 4.80
C GLY A 151 -18.66 23.11 5.61
N ARG A 152 -18.03 22.21 6.39
CA ARG A 152 -16.79 22.45 7.15
C ARG A 152 -15.72 21.40 6.84
N TYR A 153 -14.52 21.60 7.38
CA TYR A 153 -13.45 20.61 7.42
C TYR A 153 -12.66 20.73 8.74
N VAL A 154 -11.95 19.67 9.10
CA VAL A 154 -11.08 19.59 10.28
C VAL A 154 -9.64 19.27 9.85
N VAL A 155 -8.65 19.80 10.57
CA VAL A 155 -7.23 19.41 10.38
C VAL A 155 -6.98 18.08 11.10
N ALA A 156 -6.34 17.12 10.44
CA ALA A 156 -6.20 15.76 10.94
C ALA A 156 -4.74 15.31 11.11
N PRO A 157 -4.43 14.39 12.05
CA PRO A 157 -3.12 13.75 12.17
C PRO A 157 -2.66 13.11 10.85
N PRO A 158 -1.36 12.95 10.59
CA PRO A 158 -0.21 13.31 11.42
C PRO A 158 0.26 14.75 11.15
N THR A 159 -0.63 15.66 10.72
CA THR A 159 -0.32 17.07 10.49
C THR A 159 0.42 17.70 11.67
N ILE A 160 1.49 18.42 11.35
CA ILE A 160 2.25 19.28 12.26
C ILE A 160 2.02 20.73 11.81
N ILE A 161 1.80 21.63 12.77
CA ILE A 161 1.76 23.08 12.55
C ILE A 161 2.60 23.74 13.63
N ASN A 162 3.53 24.62 13.26
CA ASN A 162 4.47 25.30 14.17
C ASN A 162 5.16 24.31 15.14
N ALA A 163 5.69 23.22 14.59
CA ALA A 163 6.29 22.07 15.29
C ALA A 163 5.35 21.30 16.26
N GLN A 164 4.06 21.64 16.36
CA GLN A 164 3.09 20.94 17.19
C GLN A 164 2.23 19.98 16.35
N ALA A 165 2.23 18.71 16.73
CA ALA A 165 1.49 17.66 16.03
C ALA A 165 0.04 17.52 16.52
N TYR A 166 -0.90 17.33 15.59
CA TYR A 166 -2.23 16.79 15.88
C TYR A 166 -2.09 15.31 16.29
N LYS A 167 -2.50 14.95 17.52
CA LYS A 167 -2.24 13.63 18.12
C LYS A 167 -3.53 12.84 18.33
N ILE A 168 -3.54 11.55 18.04
CA ILE A 168 -4.64 10.65 18.42
C ILE A 168 -4.50 10.31 19.91
N THR A 169 -5.37 10.85 20.76
CA THR A 169 -5.38 10.59 22.21
C THR A 169 -6.33 9.45 22.60
N ARG A 170 -7.48 9.33 21.92
CA ARG A 170 -8.32 8.12 21.96
C ARG A 170 -8.40 7.52 20.56
N ALA A 171 -7.81 6.32 20.41
CA ALA A 171 -7.89 5.54 19.18
C ALA A 171 -9.21 4.75 19.11
N GLY A 172 -9.55 4.27 17.91
CA GLY A 172 -10.81 3.60 17.62
C GLY A 172 -11.52 4.24 16.42
N MET A 173 -12.70 3.74 16.10
CA MET A 173 -13.62 4.39 15.16
C MET A 173 -14.40 5.50 15.87
N PRO A 174 -14.91 6.52 15.15
CA PRO A 174 -15.89 7.45 15.70
C PRO A 174 -17.17 6.72 16.12
N ARG A 175 -17.71 7.07 17.28
CA ARG A 175 -19.01 6.59 17.78
C ARG A 175 -20.13 7.08 16.86
N SER A 176 -21.03 6.19 16.45
CA SER A 176 -22.27 6.57 15.76
C SER A 176 -23.16 7.38 16.70
N LEU A 177 -23.62 8.55 16.25
CA LEU A 177 -24.65 9.32 16.96
C LEU A 177 -26.02 8.70 16.72
N THR A 178 -26.84 8.64 17.76
CA THR A 178 -28.29 8.48 17.65
C THR A 178 -28.97 9.83 17.44
N GLU A 179 -30.24 9.84 17.05
CA GLU A 179 -31.04 11.07 16.97
C GLU A 179 -31.14 11.77 18.33
N HIS A 180 -31.26 11.01 19.42
CA HIS A 180 -31.21 11.52 20.80
C HIS A 180 -29.85 12.14 21.16
N ASP A 181 -28.73 11.56 20.72
CA ASP A 181 -27.41 12.19 20.90
C ASP A 181 -27.28 13.49 20.07
N ILE A 182 -27.85 13.54 18.86
CA ILE A 182 -27.92 14.76 18.04
C ILE A 182 -28.73 15.85 18.74
N GLN A 183 -29.91 15.54 19.28
CA GLN A 183 -30.73 16.49 20.04
C GLN A 183 -29.96 17.02 21.26
N ARG A 184 -29.34 16.13 22.05
CA ARG A 184 -28.50 16.50 23.21
C ARG A 184 -27.33 17.42 22.83
N LEU A 185 -26.66 17.16 21.70
CA LEU A 185 -25.60 18.02 21.17
C LEU A 185 -26.15 19.38 20.72
N GLN A 186 -27.31 19.42 20.06
CA GLN A 186 -27.95 20.66 19.61
C GLN A 186 -28.36 21.54 20.80
N SER A 187 -28.95 20.96 21.86
CA SER A 187 -29.26 21.68 23.11
C SER A 187 -28.00 22.26 23.75
N PHE A 188 -26.95 21.45 23.94
CA PHE A 188 -25.68 21.92 24.51
C PHE A 188 -25.08 23.08 23.70
N MET A 189 -25.07 22.98 22.37
CA MET A 189 -24.57 24.03 21.48
C MET A 189 -25.48 25.26 21.45
N ALA A 190 -26.77 25.16 21.78
CA ALA A 190 -27.68 26.30 21.88
C ALA A 190 -27.49 27.07 23.20
N GLU A 191 -27.25 26.37 24.31
CA GLU A 191 -26.89 26.99 25.60
C GLU A 191 -25.63 27.89 25.46
N GLN A 192 -24.63 27.42 24.69
CA GLN A 192 -23.40 28.17 24.39
C GLN A 192 -23.59 29.31 23.36
N LYS A 193 -24.83 29.64 23.00
CA LYS A 193 -25.20 30.90 22.30
C LYS A 193 -25.88 31.88 23.25
N SER A 194 -26.80 31.40 24.10
CA SER A 194 -27.60 32.25 25.01
C SER A 194 -26.79 33.00 26.07
N THR A 195 -25.60 32.52 26.44
CA THR A 195 -24.67 33.25 27.33
C THR A 195 -24.16 34.58 26.75
N SER A 196 -24.39 34.87 25.47
CA SER A 196 -23.94 36.10 24.80
C SER A 196 -24.79 37.35 25.12
N SER A 197 -25.94 37.21 25.81
CA SER A 197 -26.94 38.29 25.93
C SER A 197 -27.31 38.70 27.37
N VAL A 198 -26.43 38.47 28.35
CA VAL A 198 -26.60 39.00 29.72
C VAL A 198 -25.50 40.01 30.04
N SER A 199 -25.76 41.27 29.69
CA SER A 199 -24.97 42.40 30.15
C SER A 199 -25.32 42.69 31.62
N ILE A 200 -24.46 42.25 32.55
CA ILE A 200 -24.60 42.61 33.97
C ILE A 200 -24.31 44.12 34.11
N PRO A 201 -25.21 44.91 34.74
CA PRO A 201 -25.04 46.36 34.84
C PRO A 201 -23.90 46.74 35.81
N ILE A 202 -23.21 47.84 35.50
CA ILE A 202 -22.08 48.37 36.28
C ILE A 202 -22.57 49.52 37.16
N ASN A 203 -22.46 49.39 38.49
CA ASN A 203 -22.13 50.44 39.49
C ASN A 203 -22.54 50.01 40.93
N PRO A 204 -21.98 50.62 42.00
CA PRO A 204 -20.66 51.25 42.14
C PRO A 204 -19.87 50.70 43.37
N ARG A 205 -18.70 51.28 43.68
CA ARG A 205 -17.93 51.00 44.91
C ARG A 205 -18.60 51.60 46.17
N PRO A 206 -18.43 50.95 47.33
CA PRO A 206 -17.56 51.47 48.40
C PRO A 206 -16.61 50.37 48.95
N SER A 207 -15.62 50.57 49.81
CA SER A 207 -14.74 51.70 50.21
C SER A 207 -13.55 51.08 50.98
N LEU A 208 -12.35 51.67 50.97
CA LEU A 208 -11.21 51.19 51.77
C LEU A 208 -11.36 51.61 53.25
N PRO A 209 -10.66 50.94 54.18
CA PRO A 209 -9.43 51.58 54.66
C PRO A 209 -8.19 50.65 54.80
N VAL A 210 -7.08 51.23 54.35
CA VAL A 210 -5.69 51.13 54.81
C VAL A 210 -5.45 50.49 56.19
N TYR A 211 -4.45 49.59 56.31
CA TYR A 211 -3.35 49.76 57.27
C TYR A 211 -2.03 49.10 56.83
N MET A 212 -0.94 49.46 57.52
CA MET A 212 0.46 49.25 57.10
C MET A 212 1.02 47.85 57.37
N GLY A 213 2.14 47.54 56.70
CA GLY A 213 3.00 46.39 57.01
C GLY A 213 4.44 46.65 56.53
N GLU A 214 5.32 47.02 57.46
CA GLU A 214 6.75 47.26 57.21
C GLU A 214 7.57 45.96 57.18
N GLY A 215 8.86 46.03 56.83
CA GLY A 215 9.72 44.85 56.65
C GLY A 215 11.06 44.89 57.40
N ALA A 216 11.49 43.71 57.85
CA ALA A 216 12.81 43.35 58.36
C ALA A 216 13.14 41.93 57.80
N LYS A 217 14.37 41.53 57.43
CA LYS A 217 15.65 41.47 58.17
C LYS A 217 15.56 40.61 59.46
N GLU A 218 16.50 39.79 59.90
CA GLU A 218 17.79 39.16 59.46
C GLU A 218 18.04 37.99 60.48
N GLY A 219 18.97 37.02 60.40
CA GLY A 219 20.00 36.64 59.41
C GLY A 219 20.96 35.56 59.99
N LEU A 220 21.21 34.45 59.26
CA LEU A 220 22.24 33.39 59.50
C LEU A 220 22.21 32.49 60.78
N ARG A 221 22.16 31.15 60.56
CA ARG A 221 22.90 30.06 61.29
C ARG A 221 22.58 29.85 62.81
N PRO A 222 23.18 28.87 63.55
CA PRO A 222 24.07 27.73 63.21
C PRO A 222 23.55 26.34 63.69
N SER A 223 24.41 25.30 63.73
CA SER A 223 24.14 23.92 64.19
C SER A 223 24.69 23.61 65.60
N THR A 224 24.10 22.64 66.34
CA THR A 224 24.66 21.80 67.46
C THR A 224 23.54 20.80 67.88
N THR A 225 23.61 19.48 67.69
CA THR A 225 24.35 18.38 68.40
C THR A 225 23.76 17.95 69.76
N LEU A 226 23.36 16.67 69.91
CA LEU A 226 23.66 15.79 71.07
C LEU A 226 23.15 14.32 70.91
N ILE A 227 23.64 13.41 71.78
CA ILE A 227 23.51 11.92 71.76
C ILE A 227 23.60 11.37 73.21
N PRO A 228 22.96 10.23 73.57
CA PRO A 228 23.49 8.85 73.37
C PRO A 228 22.35 7.80 73.11
N LEU A 229 22.40 6.45 73.19
CA LEU A 229 23.32 5.28 73.37
C LEU A 229 22.57 4.06 72.70
N GLY A 230 22.98 2.77 72.61
CA GLY A 230 24.10 1.99 73.14
C GLY A 230 23.94 0.46 72.86
N HIS A 231 24.68 -0.38 73.62
CA HIS A 231 24.77 -1.86 73.62
C HIS A 231 25.60 -2.57 72.51
N MET A 232 26.26 -3.66 72.91
CA MET A 232 27.34 -4.49 72.29
C MET A 232 27.36 -5.87 73.02
N PRO A 233 27.99 -7.00 72.55
CA PRO A 233 29.39 -7.11 72.10
C PRO A 233 29.71 -8.21 71.01
N LEU A 234 31.00 -8.55 70.84
CA LEU A 234 31.61 -9.57 69.94
C LEU A 234 32.18 -10.78 70.74
N PRO A 235 32.61 -11.91 70.11
CA PRO A 235 34.04 -12.07 69.77
C PRO A 235 34.32 -12.88 68.45
N LEU A 236 35.32 -13.79 68.41
CA LEU A 236 36.26 -13.95 67.27
C LEU A 236 36.59 -15.40 66.80
N ASN A 237 36.87 -15.55 65.49
CA ASN A 237 37.89 -16.41 64.83
C ASN A 237 37.71 -17.92 64.45
N LEU A 238 37.97 -18.18 63.13
CA LEU A 238 38.85 -19.22 62.53
C LEU A 238 38.32 -20.65 62.13
N VAL A 239 38.95 -21.19 61.06
CA VAL A 239 39.17 -22.63 60.66
C VAL A 239 38.29 -23.28 59.53
N LEU A 240 38.95 -23.51 58.37
CA LEU A 240 38.83 -24.57 57.33
C LEU A 240 37.49 -24.96 56.63
N GLN A 241 37.36 -24.62 55.33
CA GLN A 241 37.44 -25.51 54.14
C GLN A 241 36.96 -24.74 52.89
N GLU A 242 37.85 -24.31 51.98
CA GLU A 242 38.40 -25.04 50.83
C GLU A 242 37.47 -25.20 49.59
N LYS A 243 38.07 -25.01 48.39
CA LYS A 243 37.59 -25.42 47.05
C LYS A 243 36.32 -24.74 46.50
N ARG A 244 36.47 -23.50 46.01
CA ARG A 244 36.69 -23.24 44.56
C ARG A 244 36.70 -21.74 44.21
N GLU A 245 37.88 -21.14 44.25
CA GLU A 245 38.26 -20.18 43.23
C GLU A 245 39.25 -20.88 42.28
N GLU A 246 38.85 -21.15 41.05
CA GLU A 246 39.76 -21.22 39.89
C GLU A 246 38.96 -21.26 38.57
N LEU A 247 39.51 -20.62 37.54
CA LEU A 247 39.07 -20.62 36.13
C LEU A 247 37.56 -20.38 35.85
N ILE A 248 37.13 -19.12 35.94
CA ILE A 248 36.71 -18.42 34.71
C ILE A 248 37.45 -17.08 34.65
N SER A 249 38.41 -16.97 33.73
CA SER A 249 39.14 -15.71 33.47
C SER A 249 38.18 -14.60 33.02
N PRO A 250 38.43 -13.31 33.36
CA PRO A 250 37.73 -12.22 32.71
C PRO A 250 37.92 -12.32 31.18
N LEU A 251 36.81 -12.55 30.46
CA LEU A 251 36.82 -12.55 29.01
C LEU A 251 37.32 -11.17 28.52
N PRO A 252 38.26 -11.13 27.56
CA PRO A 252 39.04 -9.92 27.29
C PRO A 252 38.15 -8.77 26.81
N GLU A 253 38.57 -7.54 27.13
CA GLU A 253 38.03 -6.34 26.50
C GLU A 253 38.27 -6.41 24.98
N MET A 254 37.22 -6.79 24.26
CA MET A 254 37.28 -7.08 22.83
C MET A 254 37.47 -5.78 22.05
N TYR A 255 38.59 -5.67 21.34
CA TYR A 255 39.04 -4.41 20.73
C TYR A 255 38.00 -3.85 19.72
N PRO A 256 37.95 -2.51 19.52
CA PRO A 256 36.99 -1.87 18.61
C PRO A 256 37.00 -2.42 17.17
N ALA A 257 38.10 -3.02 16.74
CA ALA A 257 38.25 -3.66 15.42
C ALA A 257 37.25 -4.81 15.21
N ASP A 258 37.05 -5.68 16.20
CA ASP A 258 36.18 -6.86 16.08
C ASP A 258 34.71 -6.48 15.95
N VAL A 259 34.30 -5.44 16.68
CA VAL A 259 32.95 -4.87 16.57
C VAL A 259 32.72 -4.29 15.17
N SER A 260 33.71 -3.62 14.58
CA SER A 260 33.62 -3.13 13.20
C SER A 260 33.56 -4.29 12.19
N ALA A 261 34.38 -5.33 12.38
CA ALA A 261 34.39 -6.51 11.53
C ALA A 261 33.05 -7.30 11.59
N CYS A 262 32.40 -7.35 12.76
CA CYS A 262 31.05 -7.90 12.91
C CYS A 262 29.97 -7.02 12.24
N ILE A 263 30.05 -5.69 12.35
CA ILE A 263 29.14 -4.76 11.66
C ILE A 263 29.25 -4.90 10.13
N GLU A 264 30.44 -5.19 9.63
CA GLU A 264 30.72 -5.45 8.21
C GLU A 264 30.46 -6.89 7.76
N GLY A 265 30.07 -7.79 8.67
CA GLY A 265 29.74 -9.19 8.35
C GLY A 265 30.95 -10.06 8.00
N ARG A 266 32.15 -9.74 8.50
CA ARG A 266 33.41 -10.44 8.18
C ARG A 266 33.79 -11.56 9.15
N VAL A 267 33.07 -11.71 10.27
CA VAL A 267 33.41 -12.63 11.39
C VAL A 267 32.18 -13.44 11.77
N GLN A 268 32.38 -14.73 12.10
CA GLN A 268 31.31 -15.60 12.59
C GLN A 268 30.83 -15.15 13.99
N GLY A 269 29.53 -15.30 14.26
CA GLY A 269 28.95 -14.94 15.56
C GLY A 269 29.47 -15.85 16.67
N THR A 270 30.18 -15.29 17.65
CA THR A 270 30.60 -15.97 18.89
C THR A 270 29.85 -15.35 20.07
N ARG A 271 29.86 -16.01 21.24
CA ARG A 271 29.24 -15.44 22.46
C ARG A 271 29.84 -14.06 22.79
N ALA A 272 31.16 -13.90 22.65
CA ALA A 272 31.86 -12.64 22.87
C ALA A 272 31.47 -11.58 21.83
N SER A 273 31.40 -11.91 20.54
CA SER A 273 31.02 -10.92 19.52
C SER A 273 29.57 -10.47 19.65
N LEU A 274 28.65 -11.36 20.06
CA LEU A 274 27.28 -10.97 20.44
C LEU A 274 27.24 -10.05 21.67
N HIS A 275 28.09 -10.28 22.67
CA HIS A 275 28.18 -9.40 23.86
C HIS A 275 28.70 -8.01 23.47
N GLY A 276 29.82 -7.93 22.74
CA GLY A 276 30.37 -6.65 22.25
C GLY A 276 29.40 -5.90 21.34
N LEU A 277 28.71 -6.59 20.44
CA LEU A 277 27.67 -6.00 19.58
C LEU A 277 26.48 -5.47 20.39
N TYR A 278 26.07 -6.15 21.46
CA TYR A 278 25.03 -5.66 22.38
C TYR A 278 25.47 -4.38 23.10
N HIS A 279 26.69 -4.33 23.66
CA HIS A 279 27.21 -3.12 24.29
C HIS A 279 27.36 -1.95 23.30
N TYR A 280 27.84 -2.23 22.08
CA TYR A 280 27.92 -1.25 20.99
C TYR A 280 26.57 -0.65 20.61
N TRP A 281 25.51 -1.46 20.53
CA TRP A 281 24.17 -0.90 20.31
C TRP A 281 23.62 -0.22 21.57
N ARG A 282 23.92 -0.72 22.77
CA ARG A 282 23.43 -0.16 24.04
C ARG A 282 23.92 1.27 24.31
N SER A 283 25.10 1.64 23.80
CA SER A 283 25.62 3.02 23.83
C SER A 283 24.98 3.96 22.79
N LYS A 284 24.23 3.42 21.82
CA LYS A 284 23.62 4.17 20.71
C LYS A 284 22.08 4.09 20.66
N THR A 285 21.46 3.14 21.36
CA THR A 285 20.00 2.92 21.38
C THR A 285 19.52 2.42 22.75
N ALA A 286 18.19 2.41 22.94
CA ALA A 286 17.55 1.86 24.15
C ALA A 286 17.84 0.36 24.34
N ARG A 287 17.83 -0.12 25.60
CA ARG A 287 18.18 -1.49 26.01
C ARG A 287 17.55 -2.59 25.13
N ASN A 288 16.30 -2.40 24.74
CA ASN A 288 15.51 -3.36 23.94
C ASN A 288 15.88 -3.33 22.45
N GLU A 289 16.14 -2.14 21.90
CA GLU A 289 16.57 -1.98 20.50
C GLU A 289 17.99 -2.55 20.31
N ALA A 290 18.85 -2.40 21.32
CA ALA A 290 20.17 -3.04 21.34
C ALA A 290 20.08 -4.57 21.36
N LEU A 291 19.20 -5.15 22.21
CA LEU A 291 18.96 -6.59 22.23
C LEU A 291 18.37 -7.08 20.90
N PHE A 292 17.41 -6.34 20.34
CA PHE A 292 16.73 -6.68 19.09
C PHE A 292 17.68 -6.75 17.89
N ARG A 293 18.57 -5.75 17.74
CA ARG A 293 19.59 -5.72 16.69
C ARG A 293 20.60 -6.87 16.83
N THR A 294 21.02 -7.15 18.06
CA THR A 294 21.98 -8.22 18.35
C THR A 294 21.38 -9.60 18.10
N ALA A 295 20.11 -9.81 18.48
CA ALA A 295 19.39 -11.05 18.20
C ALA A 295 19.10 -11.26 16.70
N ILE A 296 18.88 -10.17 15.93
CA ILE A 296 18.82 -10.24 14.47
C ILE A 296 20.16 -10.66 13.87
N TYR A 297 21.28 -10.11 14.35
CA TYR A 297 22.61 -10.48 13.87
C TYR A 297 22.92 -11.96 14.19
N ALA A 298 22.65 -12.42 15.42
CA ALA A 298 22.83 -13.82 15.81
C ALA A 298 22.07 -14.79 14.87
N ARG A 299 20.77 -14.54 14.66
CA ARG A 299 19.93 -15.30 13.73
C ARG A 299 20.47 -15.29 12.29
N ASP A 300 20.91 -14.14 11.81
CA ASP A 300 21.45 -14.00 10.44
C ASP A 300 22.81 -14.69 10.26
N HIS A 301 23.49 -15.05 11.36
CA HIS A 301 24.72 -15.86 11.39
C HIS A 301 24.47 -17.27 11.98
N GLY A 302 23.26 -17.81 11.82
CA GLY A 302 22.97 -19.23 12.07
C GLY A 302 22.72 -19.64 13.52
N TRP A 303 22.77 -18.72 14.50
CA TRP A 303 22.42 -19.03 15.89
C TRP A 303 20.94 -19.35 16.03
N ASP A 304 20.59 -20.33 16.86
CA ASP A 304 19.21 -20.61 17.22
C ASP A 304 18.68 -19.68 18.33
N GLN A 305 17.36 -19.75 18.57
CA GLN A 305 16.69 -18.88 19.54
C GLN A 305 17.08 -19.20 21.00
N SER A 306 17.35 -20.46 21.33
CA SER A 306 17.79 -20.92 22.65
C SER A 306 19.23 -20.48 22.92
N GLN A 307 20.15 -20.73 21.99
CA GLN A 307 21.53 -20.25 22.04
C GLN A 307 21.58 -18.71 22.23
N THR A 308 20.77 -17.98 21.46
CA THR A 308 20.69 -16.51 21.56
C THR A 308 20.14 -16.04 22.92
N ARG A 309 19.16 -16.74 23.50
CA ARG A 309 18.69 -16.46 24.88
C ARG A 309 19.79 -16.70 25.90
N SER A 310 20.45 -17.87 25.84
CA SER A 310 21.53 -18.27 26.75
C SER A 310 22.77 -17.38 26.65
N ALA A 311 22.98 -16.71 25.51
CA ALA A 311 23.98 -15.67 25.34
C ALA A 311 23.54 -14.32 25.95
N LEU A 312 22.37 -13.79 25.56
CA LEU A 312 22.06 -12.37 25.74
C LEU A 312 21.13 -12.03 26.92
N VAL A 313 20.36 -12.99 27.46
CA VAL A 313 19.31 -12.66 28.47
C VAL A 313 19.91 -12.26 29.81
N ALA A 314 20.90 -12.99 30.32
CA ALA A 314 21.60 -12.62 31.56
C ALA A 314 22.25 -11.23 31.45
N LEU A 315 22.88 -10.96 30.30
CA LEU A 315 23.50 -9.66 29.99
C LEU A 315 22.46 -8.53 29.86
N HIS A 316 21.24 -8.82 29.40
CA HIS A 316 20.17 -7.83 29.32
C HIS A 316 19.55 -7.52 30.69
N VAL A 317 19.36 -8.53 31.54
CA VAL A 317 18.72 -8.39 32.86
C VAL A 317 19.61 -7.60 33.84
N SER A 318 20.93 -7.74 33.75
CA SER A 318 21.89 -6.97 34.58
C SER A 318 21.93 -5.47 34.26
N GLN A 319 21.40 -5.04 33.11
CA GLN A 319 21.44 -3.64 32.67
C GLN A 319 20.24 -2.85 33.21
N ALA A 320 20.51 -2.00 34.21
CA ALA A 320 19.52 -1.05 34.73
C ALA A 320 18.99 -0.09 33.64
N GLY A 321 17.71 0.28 33.76
CA GLY A 321 17.14 1.39 33.00
C GLY A 321 17.60 2.73 33.58
N MET A 322 17.83 3.73 32.73
CA MET A 322 18.27 5.07 33.17
C MET A 322 17.17 5.86 33.91
N ASN A 323 15.91 5.38 33.85
CA ASN A 323 14.79 5.81 34.68
C ASN A 323 13.96 4.58 35.01
N THR A 324 13.79 4.22 36.29
CA THR A 324 12.64 3.48 36.84
C THR A 324 12.78 3.25 38.35
N THR A 325 11.78 3.66 39.14
CA THR A 325 11.69 3.34 40.58
C THR A 325 11.06 1.97 40.85
N HIS A 326 10.51 1.28 39.83
CA HIS A 326 9.73 0.04 40.01
C HIS A 326 10.01 -1.06 38.94
N GLU A 327 11.20 -1.10 38.32
CA GLU A 327 11.54 -2.15 37.34
C GLU A 327 12.21 -3.37 37.99
N THR A 328 11.52 -4.51 38.02
CA THR A 328 12.07 -5.77 38.56
C THR A 328 12.80 -6.60 37.50
N GLN A 329 13.76 -7.43 37.94
CA GLN A 329 14.54 -8.31 37.04
C GLN A 329 13.65 -9.28 36.24
N ALA A 330 12.56 -9.77 36.84
CA ALA A 330 11.60 -10.65 36.17
C ALA A 330 10.87 -9.97 34.98
N ILE A 331 10.63 -8.66 35.06
CA ILE A 331 10.07 -7.88 33.95
C ILE A 331 11.11 -7.79 32.81
N ARG A 332 12.38 -7.46 33.13
CA ARG A 332 13.48 -7.43 32.15
C ARG A 332 13.67 -8.78 31.45
N GLN A 333 13.55 -9.89 32.17
CA GLN A 333 13.69 -11.23 31.60
C GLN A 333 12.54 -11.56 30.64
N ARG A 334 11.29 -11.24 31.03
CA ARG A 334 10.09 -11.41 30.18
C ARG A 334 10.19 -10.56 28.90
N GLU A 335 10.66 -9.33 29.03
CA GLU A 335 10.92 -8.40 27.92
C GLU A 335 12.03 -8.90 26.98
N ALA A 336 13.13 -9.43 27.53
CA ALA A 336 14.22 -10.01 26.75
C ALA A 336 13.75 -11.21 25.92
N TYR A 337 12.98 -12.13 26.53
CA TYR A 337 12.38 -13.27 25.83
C TYR A 337 11.42 -12.84 24.72
N ALA A 338 10.60 -11.81 24.95
CA ALA A 338 9.71 -11.26 23.94
C ALA A 338 10.48 -10.61 22.77
N THR A 339 11.53 -9.87 23.06
CA THR A 339 12.40 -9.20 22.07
C THR A 339 13.14 -10.20 21.20
N ILE A 340 13.78 -11.23 21.78
CA ILE A 340 14.46 -12.28 21.02
C ILE A 340 13.45 -13.08 20.17
N ARG A 341 12.24 -13.35 20.68
CA ARG A 341 11.15 -13.96 19.90
C ARG A 341 10.70 -13.08 18.72
N SER A 342 10.69 -11.77 18.86
CA SER A 342 10.39 -10.82 17.77
C SER A 342 11.50 -10.77 16.70
N ALA A 343 12.76 -10.99 17.09
CA ALA A 343 13.88 -11.08 16.15
C ALA A 343 13.86 -12.39 15.34
N PHE A 344 13.47 -13.49 15.98
CA PHE A 344 13.45 -14.84 15.39
C PHE A 344 12.16 -15.19 14.63
N SER A 345 11.03 -14.50 14.86
CA SER A 345 9.80 -14.69 14.07
C SER A 345 9.92 -14.20 12.62
N ARG A 346 10.99 -13.48 12.28
CA ARG A 346 11.33 -13.02 10.94
C ARG A 346 12.40 -13.96 10.36
N PRO A 347 12.31 -14.41 9.09
CA PRO A 347 13.28 -15.34 8.50
C PRO A 347 14.71 -14.79 8.54
N ALA A 348 15.69 -15.69 8.65
CA ALA A 348 17.10 -15.35 8.54
C ALA A 348 17.41 -14.74 7.16
N ARG A 349 18.20 -13.67 7.15
CA ARG A 349 18.74 -13.09 5.93
C ARG A 349 20.04 -13.80 5.60
N PHE A 350 19.96 -14.80 4.73
CA PHE A 350 21.14 -15.41 4.13
C PHE A 350 22.03 -14.34 3.50
N HIS A 351 23.13 -14.01 4.15
CA HIS A 351 24.30 -13.52 3.46
C HIS A 351 24.77 -14.66 2.55
N ASN A 352 24.59 -14.49 1.23
CA ASN A 352 25.11 -15.45 0.28
C ASN A 352 26.64 -15.37 0.33
N GLU A 353 27.30 -16.39 0.87
CA GLU A 353 28.77 -16.53 0.81
C GLU A 353 29.28 -16.57 -0.65
N ARG A 354 28.37 -16.84 -1.61
CA ARG A 354 28.59 -16.64 -3.05
C ARG A 354 28.80 -15.18 -3.49
N GLU A 355 28.63 -14.17 -2.61
CA GLU A 355 29.14 -12.81 -2.86
C GLU A 355 30.66 -12.67 -2.55
N GLY A 356 31.26 -13.64 -1.86
CA GLY A 356 32.72 -13.73 -1.64
C GLY A 356 33.53 -14.07 -2.91
N HIS A 357 32.87 -14.37 -4.03
CA HIS A 357 33.47 -14.44 -5.36
C HIS A 357 32.98 -13.31 -6.27
N ARG A 358 32.87 -12.09 -5.72
CA ARG A 358 33.02 -10.90 -6.55
C ARG A 358 34.46 -10.81 -7.04
N ALA A 359 34.67 -11.10 -8.31
CA ALA A 359 35.78 -10.51 -9.04
C ALA A 359 35.76 -8.98 -8.82
N SER A 360 36.95 -8.40 -8.61
CA SER A 360 37.19 -6.95 -8.53
C SER A 360 36.36 -6.22 -9.59
N PRO A 361 35.66 -5.11 -9.26
CA PRO A 361 34.42 -4.67 -9.90
C PRO A 361 34.53 -4.66 -11.43
N THR A 362 34.16 -5.78 -12.05
CA THR A 362 34.36 -6.00 -13.47
C THR A 362 33.50 -4.99 -14.22
N GLU A 363 34.13 -4.18 -15.06
CA GLU A 363 33.43 -3.19 -15.87
C GLU A 363 32.23 -3.84 -16.54
N HIS A 364 31.03 -3.31 -16.30
CA HIS A 364 29.82 -3.77 -16.98
C HIS A 364 30.06 -3.68 -18.49
N LYS A 365 30.33 -4.82 -19.15
CA LYS A 365 30.59 -4.90 -20.60
C LYS A 365 29.57 -4.02 -21.32
N GLY A 366 30.03 -2.91 -21.89
CA GLY A 366 29.23 -1.68 -22.10
C GLY A 366 28.17 -1.73 -23.19
N ASN A 367 27.52 -2.88 -23.37
CA ASN A 367 26.55 -3.21 -24.41
C ASN A 367 25.09 -3.09 -23.92
N SER A 368 24.83 -2.83 -22.63
CA SER A 368 23.51 -3.03 -22.03
C SER A 368 23.25 -2.20 -20.75
N LEU A 369 22.00 -1.83 -20.48
CA LEU A 369 21.60 -1.03 -19.30
C LEU A 369 21.31 -1.89 -18.06
N PRO A 370 21.68 -1.45 -16.83
CA PRO A 370 21.23 -2.09 -15.60
C PRO A 370 19.71 -2.15 -15.48
N ASN A 371 19.18 -3.25 -14.94
CA ASN A 371 17.74 -3.43 -14.70
C ASN A 371 17.14 -2.29 -13.86
N SER A 372 17.84 -1.79 -12.84
CA SER A 372 17.39 -0.65 -12.03
C SER A 372 17.17 0.63 -12.85
N VAL A 373 18.06 0.91 -13.81
CA VAL A 373 17.94 2.03 -14.76
C VAL A 373 16.76 1.81 -15.71
N ARG A 374 16.61 0.60 -16.25
CA ARG A 374 15.47 0.26 -17.13
C ARG A 374 14.13 0.40 -16.42
N GLU A 375 13.99 -0.16 -15.22
CA GLU A 375 12.75 -0.11 -14.43
C GLU A 375 12.41 1.33 -14.00
N ALA A 376 13.40 2.12 -13.58
CA ALA A 376 13.22 3.53 -13.22
C ALA A 376 12.80 4.43 -14.39
N LEU A 377 13.14 4.05 -15.63
CA LEU A 377 12.63 4.67 -16.86
C LEU A 377 11.23 4.15 -17.22
N MET A 378 10.95 2.85 -17.07
CA MET A 378 9.63 2.27 -17.32
C MET A 378 8.55 2.86 -16.38
N GLN A 379 8.85 3.03 -15.10
CA GLN A 379 8.00 3.67 -14.10
C GLN A 379 7.61 5.10 -14.52
N ARG A 380 8.59 5.88 -14.97
CA ARG A 380 8.40 7.24 -15.53
C ARG A 380 7.77 7.26 -16.94
N LYS A 381 7.30 6.11 -17.45
CA LYS A 381 6.72 5.90 -18.80
C LYS A 381 7.71 6.19 -19.96
N LEU A 382 9.00 6.37 -19.68
CA LEU A 382 10.08 6.68 -20.63
C LEU A 382 10.58 5.44 -21.40
N THR A 383 9.68 4.54 -21.81
CA THR A 383 10.03 3.30 -22.51
C THR A 383 10.80 3.52 -23.82
N TYR A 384 10.58 4.66 -24.48
CA TYR A 384 11.33 5.04 -25.68
C TYR A 384 12.79 5.42 -25.40
N VAL A 385 13.11 5.95 -24.20
CA VAL A 385 14.49 6.18 -23.75
C VAL A 385 15.20 4.85 -23.54
N VAL A 386 14.57 3.88 -22.87
CA VAL A 386 15.11 2.52 -22.69
C VAL A 386 15.43 1.88 -24.05
N ARG A 387 14.46 1.89 -24.97
CA ARG A 387 14.62 1.28 -26.30
C ARG A 387 15.73 1.94 -27.14
N THR A 388 15.84 3.26 -27.09
CA THR A 388 16.86 4.00 -27.84
C THR A 388 18.25 3.78 -27.25
N LEU A 389 18.41 3.89 -25.93
CA LEU A 389 19.70 3.63 -25.27
C LEU A 389 20.15 2.18 -25.47
N GLU A 390 19.31 1.20 -25.15
CA GLU A 390 19.65 -0.22 -25.27
C GLU A 390 19.97 -0.58 -26.74
N GLY A 391 19.19 -0.07 -27.70
CA GLY A 391 19.44 -0.28 -29.13
C GLY A 391 20.77 0.30 -29.61
N LEU A 392 21.15 1.50 -29.15
CA LEU A 392 22.44 2.11 -29.50
C LEU A 392 23.62 1.35 -28.88
N LEU A 393 23.50 0.90 -27.62
CA LEU A 393 24.52 0.06 -26.98
C LEU A 393 24.65 -1.31 -27.68
N GLN A 394 23.54 -1.90 -28.15
CA GLN A 394 23.52 -3.10 -29.00
C GLN A 394 23.97 -2.88 -30.45
N ALA A 395 24.17 -1.63 -30.86
CA ALA A 395 24.82 -1.24 -32.11
C ALA A 395 26.29 -0.82 -31.91
N GLY A 396 26.86 -1.05 -30.72
CA GLY A 396 28.27 -0.78 -30.42
C GLY A 396 28.59 0.69 -30.08
N PHE A 397 27.59 1.55 -29.89
CA PHE A 397 27.83 2.89 -29.35
C PHE A 397 28.29 2.80 -27.89
N ARG A 398 29.24 3.65 -27.50
CA ARG A 398 29.88 3.64 -26.18
C ARG A 398 29.64 4.95 -25.45
N ALA A 399 29.63 4.89 -24.11
CA ALA A 399 29.52 6.07 -23.26
C ALA A 399 30.55 7.14 -23.64
N GLY A 400 30.17 8.42 -23.59
CA GLY A 400 31.00 9.55 -23.99
C GLY A 400 31.16 9.77 -25.50
N LYS A 401 31.02 8.73 -26.34
CA LYS A 401 31.14 8.87 -27.81
C LYS A 401 30.02 9.77 -28.35
N GLY A 402 30.40 10.74 -29.18
CA GLY A 402 29.48 11.64 -29.87
C GLY A 402 28.80 10.97 -31.08
N PHE A 403 27.51 11.23 -31.28
CA PHE A 403 26.73 10.76 -32.43
C PHE A 403 25.70 11.84 -32.86
N SER A 404 25.17 11.74 -34.08
CA SER A 404 24.11 12.64 -34.58
C SER A 404 22.71 12.01 -34.51
N THR A 405 21.67 12.85 -34.50
CA THR A 405 20.27 12.40 -34.57
C THR A 405 20.03 11.42 -35.74
N ASP A 406 20.50 11.77 -36.94
CA ASP A 406 20.24 10.99 -38.15
C ASP A 406 20.97 9.64 -38.11
N GLN A 407 22.21 9.62 -37.60
CA GLN A 407 22.98 8.40 -37.35
C GLN A 407 22.24 7.45 -36.40
N ALA A 408 21.58 7.97 -35.35
CA ALA A 408 20.78 7.16 -34.44
C ALA A 408 19.48 6.64 -35.08
N ILE A 409 18.80 7.45 -35.90
CA ILE A 409 17.59 7.04 -36.64
C ILE A 409 17.92 5.95 -37.66
N GLU A 410 19.04 6.08 -38.37
CA GLU A 410 19.52 5.08 -39.33
C GLU A 410 19.95 3.78 -38.63
N THR A 411 20.76 3.87 -37.58
CA THR A 411 21.20 2.73 -36.76
C THR A 411 20.03 1.92 -36.19
N LEU A 412 18.96 2.60 -35.77
CA LEU A 412 17.80 1.98 -35.13
C LEU A 412 16.64 1.70 -36.11
N LYS A 413 16.84 1.89 -37.41
CA LYS A 413 15.81 1.68 -38.45
C LYS A 413 15.27 0.24 -38.39
N GLY A 414 13.96 0.11 -38.25
CA GLY A 414 13.28 -1.19 -38.06
C GLY A 414 13.25 -1.73 -36.63
N ILE A 415 13.94 -1.09 -35.67
CA ILE A 415 13.95 -1.45 -34.24
C ILE A 415 13.25 -0.37 -33.41
N VAL A 416 13.61 0.91 -33.60
CA VAL A 416 13.01 2.05 -32.89
C VAL A 416 12.55 3.09 -33.92
N GLY A 417 11.26 3.41 -33.91
CA GLY A 417 10.68 4.38 -34.83
C GLY A 417 11.25 5.79 -34.63
N ARG A 418 11.40 6.54 -35.73
CA ARG A 418 11.95 7.91 -35.81
C ARG A 418 11.52 8.79 -34.62
N ASP A 419 10.23 8.86 -34.34
CA ASP A 419 9.69 9.76 -33.31
C ASP A 419 10.00 9.29 -31.88
N SER A 420 10.16 7.97 -31.68
CA SER A 420 10.67 7.43 -30.40
C SER A 420 12.14 7.80 -30.17
N VAL A 421 12.94 7.91 -31.23
CA VAL A 421 14.35 8.38 -31.14
C VAL A 421 14.38 9.88 -30.87
N TYR A 422 13.60 10.70 -31.58
CA TYR A 422 13.50 12.14 -31.27
C TYR A 422 13.00 12.41 -29.85
N ASN A 423 11.97 11.69 -29.40
CA ASN A 423 11.48 11.82 -28.03
C ASN A 423 12.54 11.39 -27.01
N ALA A 424 13.33 10.34 -27.30
CA ALA A 424 14.42 9.91 -26.41
C ALA A 424 15.53 10.95 -26.30
N LEU A 425 15.97 11.54 -27.42
CA LEU A 425 17.05 12.54 -27.46
C LEU A 425 16.66 13.87 -26.83
N ASN A 426 15.37 14.21 -26.81
CA ASN A 426 14.84 15.41 -26.11
C ASN A 426 14.30 15.09 -24.70
N ALA A 427 14.44 13.86 -24.20
CA ALA A 427 13.90 13.47 -22.89
C ALA A 427 14.71 14.08 -21.73
N LEU A 428 14.00 14.68 -20.78
CA LEU A 428 14.56 15.23 -19.54
C LEU A 428 14.24 14.31 -18.35
N ALA A 429 15.16 14.24 -17.39
CA ALA A 429 14.91 13.70 -16.07
C ALA A 429 14.14 14.72 -15.20
N ALA A 430 13.66 14.30 -14.02
CA ALA A 430 12.84 15.15 -13.13
C ALA A 430 13.57 16.43 -12.66
N ASN A 431 14.90 16.42 -12.63
CA ASN A 431 15.74 17.59 -12.34
C ASN A 431 16.04 18.47 -13.57
N GLY A 432 15.27 18.34 -14.66
CA GLY A 432 15.43 19.09 -15.91
C GLY A 432 16.63 18.71 -16.77
N GLN A 433 17.51 17.80 -16.31
CA GLN A 433 18.72 17.41 -17.06
C GLN A 433 18.38 16.42 -18.19
N PRO A 434 18.96 16.57 -19.39
CA PRO A 434 18.69 15.66 -20.51
C PRO A 434 19.35 14.29 -20.30
N PHE A 435 18.65 13.22 -20.68
CA PHE A 435 19.23 11.87 -20.68
C PHE A 435 20.36 11.70 -21.70
N PHE A 436 20.36 12.50 -22.76
CA PHE A 436 21.42 12.58 -23.76
C PHE A 436 22.04 13.99 -23.72
N PRO A 437 23.18 14.20 -23.04
CA PRO A 437 23.83 15.50 -23.03
C PRO A 437 24.34 15.88 -24.43
N GLN A 438 24.13 17.13 -24.83
CA GLN A 438 24.55 17.62 -26.14
C GLN A 438 26.07 17.73 -26.23
N HIS A 439 26.61 17.39 -27.40
CA HIS A 439 28.04 17.49 -27.69
C HIS A 439 28.34 18.80 -28.43
N ILE A 440 28.68 19.84 -27.67
CA ILE A 440 29.30 21.05 -28.22
C ILE A 440 30.72 20.67 -28.71
N PRO A 441 31.09 20.90 -29.97
CA PRO A 441 32.49 20.76 -30.42
C PRO A 441 33.36 21.85 -29.80
N SER A 442 34.68 21.62 -29.69
CA SER A 442 35.60 22.69 -29.28
C SER A 442 35.53 23.86 -30.28
N ALA A 443 35.79 25.08 -29.79
CA ALA A 443 35.63 26.30 -30.58
C ALA A 443 36.55 26.31 -31.81
N LEU A 444 35.98 26.57 -32.98
CA LEU A 444 36.72 26.92 -34.20
C LEU A 444 36.98 28.44 -34.23
N PRO A 445 38.00 28.92 -34.97
CA PRO A 445 38.37 30.33 -34.97
C PRO A 445 37.25 31.28 -35.42
N LYS A 446 37.32 32.53 -34.96
CA LYS A 446 36.44 33.62 -35.44
C LYS A 446 36.67 33.80 -36.95
N ALA A 447 35.60 33.73 -37.74
CA ALA A 447 35.67 34.04 -39.18
C ALA A 447 35.99 35.52 -39.39
N SER A 448 36.71 35.84 -40.47
CA SER A 448 37.05 37.23 -40.82
C SER A 448 35.82 38.01 -41.33
N ASN A 449 35.81 39.32 -41.07
CA ASN A 449 34.69 40.21 -41.40
C ASN A 449 34.72 40.75 -42.86
N GLU A 450 35.61 40.25 -43.70
CA GLU A 450 35.91 40.81 -45.03
C GLU A 450 34.73 40.75 -46.02
N ALA A 451 33.82 39.78 -45.83
CA ALA A 451 32.66 39.57 -46.72
C ALA A 451 31.54 40.63 -46.60
N ALA A 452 31.72 41.70 -45.81
CA ALA A 452 30.69 42.72 -45.57
C ALA A 452 30.69 43.89 -46.59
N ASN A 453 31.81 44.15 -47.27
CA ASN A 453 32.09 45.45 -47.91
C ASN A 453 31.84 45.53 -49.43
N GLN A 454 30.93 44.74 -49.99
CA GLN A 454 30.51 44.88 -51.39
C GLN A 454 28.99 44.95 -51.56
N LYS A 455 28.49 46.17 -51.81
CA LYS A 455 27.14 46.44 -52.33
C LYS A 455 27.24 47.42 -53.50
N GLN A 456 27.11 46.95 -54.73
CA GLN A 456 26.85 47.84 -55.87
C GLN A 456 25.33 48.01 -56.09
N PRO A 457 24.84 49.23 -56.36
CA PRO A 457 23.41 49.48 -56.59
C PRO A 457 23.03 49.26 -58.07
N LEU A 458 22.25 48.23 -58.35
CA LEU A 458 21.68 48.01 -59.69
C LEU A 458 20.52 49.00 -59.95
N LYS A 459 20.67 49.83 -61.01
CA LYS A 459 19.66 50.82 -61.43
C LYS A 459 18.70 50.25 -62.48
N THR A 460 17.52 49.76 -62.07
CA THR A 460 16.37 49.58 -62.98
C THR A 460 15.04 49.87 -62.29
N LYS A 461 14.12 50.55 -62.98
CA LYS A 461 12.73 50.81 -62.52
C LYS A 461 11.70 50.01 -63.33
N LYS A 462 11.85 48.68 -63.41
CA LYS A 462 10.84 47.78 -64.00
C LYS A 462 10.71 46.52 -63.16
N CYS A 463 9.52 46.29 -62.59
CA CYS A 463 9.22 45.10 -61.80
C CYS A 463 8.70 43.98 -62.70
N PHE A 464 9.49 42.92 -62.87
CA PHE A 464 9.05 41.69 -63.53
C PHE A 464 8.75 40.61 -62.46
N PHE A 465 7.51 40.16 -62.39
CA PHE A 465 7.11 39.06 -61.50
C PHE A 465 7.44 37.70 -62.13
N VAL A 466 8.71 37.28 -62.00
CA VAL A 466 9.17 35.94 -62.41
C VAL A 466 9.42 35.08 -61.16
N THR A 467 8.71 33.95 -61.06
CA THR A 467 8.81 33.02 -59.91
C THR A 467 9.95 32.02 -60.10
N GLU A 468 11.19 32.49 -60.18
CA GLU A 468 12.36 31.63 -60.17
C GLU A 468 12.66 31.08 -58.77
N LYS A 469 12.75 29.75 -58.64
CA LYS A 469 13.30 29.10 -57.45
C LYS A 469 14.82 29.34 -57.42
N LYS A 470 15.29 30.24 -56.55
CA LYS A 470 16.72 30.57 -56.38
C LYS A 470 17.59 29.36 -55.97
N SER A 471 18.00 28.56 -56.95
CA SER A 471 18.98 27.48 -56.84
C SER A 471 20.40 28.03 -56.71
N GLY A 472 20.70 28.65 -55.57
CA GLY A 472 22.01 29.24 -55.30
C GLY A 472 22.27 29.62 -53.84
N ILE A 473 21.22 29.87 -53.05
CA ILE A 473 21.39 30.05 -51.60
C ILE A 473 21.70 28.70 -50.97
N LYS A 474 22.99 28.44 -50.71
CA LYS A 474 23.42 27.43 -49.74
C LYS A 474 22.72 27.76 -48.42
N LYS A 475 21.65 27.03 -48.09
CA LYS A 475 21.00 27.13 -46.78
C LYS A 475 22.09 26.97 -45.72
N ARG A 476 22.27 27.96 -44.85
CA ARG A 476 23.11 27.81 -43.64
C ARG A 476 22.47 26.69 -42.83
N GLY A 477 22.98 25.47 -43.01
CA GLY A 477 22.44 24.29 -42.37
C GLY A 477 22.50 24.47 -40.87
N ILE A 478 21.36 24.26 -40.19
CA ILE A 478 21.36 24.11 -38.74
C ILE A 478 22.29 22.93 -38.45
N GLN A 479 23.41 23.20 -37.79
CA GLN A 479 24.41 22.17 -37.49
C GLN A 479 23.72 21.00 -36.79
N PRO A 480 23.84 19.75 -37.30
CA PRO A 480 23.05 18.64 -36.81
C PRO A 480 23.36 18.42 -35.33
N ARG A 481 22.32 18.43 -34.48
CA ARG A 481 22.46 18.26 -33.03
C ARG A 481 23.23 16.97 -32.74
N ARG A 482 24.39 17.11 -32.10
CA ARG A 482 25.22 15.99 -31.65
C ARG A 482 24.94 15.72 -30.17
N PHE A 483 24.94 14.44 -29.80
CA PHE A 483 24.67 13.95 -28.46
C PHE A 483 25.78 13.00 -28.02
N LYS A 484 26.00 12.85 -26.71
CA LYS A 484 26.83 11.78 -26.15
C LYS A 484 25.95 10.69 -25.54
N ILE A 485 26.39 9.44 -25.63
CA ILE A 485 25.81 8.36 -24.81
C ILE A 485 26.18 8.63 -23.34
N PRO A 486 25.22 8.70 -22.40
CA PRO A 486 25.52 8.91 -20.98
C PRO A 486 26.23 7.70 -20.36
N THR A 487 27.01 7.89 -19.29
CA THR A 487 27.56 6.74 -18.54
C THR A 487 26.50 6.09 -17.67
N THR A 488 26.69 4.82 -17.33
CA THR A 488 25.85 4.11 -16.36
C THR A 488 25.78 4.82 -15.00
N LYS A 489 26.88 5.44 -14.57
CA LYS A 489 26.97 6.22 -13.32
C LYS A 489 26.12 7.49 -13.39
N ASP A 490 26.10 8.17 -14.55
CA ASP A 490 25.27 9.35 -14.76
C ASP A 490 23.78 9.01 -14.86
N LEU A 491 23.42 7.94 -15.57
CA LEU A 491 22.03 7.44 -15.60
C LEU A 491 21.52 7.07 -14.20
N CYS A 492 22.35 6.40 -13.39
CA CYS A 492 22.03 6.11 -11.98
C CYS A 492 21.82 7.39 -11.16
N ARG A 493 22.69 8.40 -11.32
CA ARG A 493 22.57 9.71 -10.65
C ARG A 493 21.29 10.46 -11.07
N LEU A 494 20.98 10.49 -12.37
CA LEU A 494 19.80 11.17 -12.94
C LEU A 494 18.47 10.52 -12.52
N LEU A 495 18.46 9.21 -12.30
CA LEU A 495 17.23 8.46 -11.98
C LEU A 495 17.02 8.22 -10.47
N GLY A 496 18.03 8.49 -9.64
CA GLY A 496 18.02 8.25 -8.20
C GLY A 496 18.22 6.79 -7.79
N VAL A 497 18.88 5.96 -8.62
CA VAL A 497 18.97 4.50 -8.43
C VAL A 497 20.38 3.98 -8.29
N LYS A 498 20.54 2.90 -7.51
CA LYS A 498 21.80 2.13 -7.43
C LYS A 498 21.98 1.25 -8.67
N THR A 499 23.22 0.97 -9.05
CA THR A 499 23.55 0.03 -10.13
C THR A 499 23.11 -1.40 -9.78
N SER A 500 22.58 -2.12 -10.77
CA SER A 500 22.26 -3.55 -10.68
C SER A 500 22.99 -4.35 -11.77
N GLY A 501 22.80 -5.66 -11.81
CA GLY A 501 23.03 -6.44 -13.04
C GLY A 501 22.11 -6.01 -14.18
N SER A 502 22.38 -6.51 -15.39
CA SER A 502 21.52 -6.37 -16.57
C SER A 502 21.01 -7.74 -17.02
N ASP A 503 19.72 -7.83 -17.32
CA ASP A 503 19.09 -9.00 -17.95
C ASP A 503 19.19 -8.88 -19.49
N PRO A 504 19.29 -9.99 -20.25
CA PRO A 504 19.43 -9.93 -21.70
C PRO A 504 18.16 -9.42 -22.40
N LEU A 505 18.30 -8.48 -23.33
CA LEU A 505 17.23 -8.03 -24.23
C LEU A 505 17.67 -8.25 -25.68
N THR A 506 16.81 -8.82 -26.51
CA THR A 506 17.08 -8.99 -27.95
C THR A 506 16.67 -7.75 -28.75
N ARG A 507 17.14 -7.63 -29.99
CA ARG A 507 16.66 -6.58 -30.91
C ARG A 507 15.16 -6.68 -31.22
N ASP A 508 14.56 -7.88 -31.14
CA ASP A 508 13.11 -8.05 -31.28
C ASP A 508 12.34 -7.51 -30.06
N ASP A 509 12.85 -7.77 -28.85
CA ASP A 509 12.30 -7.22 -27.60
C ASP A 509 12.27 -5.67 -27.62
N LEU A 510 13.12 -5.03 -28.44
CA LEU A 510 13.16 -3.57 -28.62
C LEU A 510 12.21 -3.02 -29.72
N LYS A 511 11.52 -3.85 -30.51
CA LYS A 511 10.63 -3.38 -31.60
C LYS A 511 9.41 -2.60 -31.13
N SER A 512 8.88 -2.89 -29.95
CA SER A 512 7.73 -2.16 -29.38
C SER A 512 7.82 -1.99 -27.86
N ALA A 513 7.18 -0.93 -27.35
CA ALA A 513 7.03 -0.68 -25.91
C ALA A 513 6.18 -1.74 -25.18
N HIS A 514 5.56 -2.67 -25.92
CA HIS A 514 4.87 -3.85 -25.41
C HIS A 514 5.86 -5.01 -25.23
N GLN A 515 6.60 -5.39 -26.29
CA GLN A 515 7.66 -6.39 -26.25
C GLN A 515 8.73 -6.07 -25.20
N THR A 516 9.20 -4.82 -25.10
CA THR A 516 10.28 -4.49 -24.14
C THR A 516 9.85 -4.69 -22.68
N ARG A 517 8.57 -4.47 -22.37
CA ARG A 517 8.02 -4.75 -21.03
C ARG A 517 7.78 -6.24 -20.81
N MET A 518 7.28 -6.96 -21.83
CA MET A 518 7.17 -8.42 -21.77
C MET A 518 8.53 -9.07 -21.52
N ALA A 519 9.59 -8.61 -22.17
CA ALA A 519 10.95 -9.09 -21.98
C ALA A 519 11.47 -8.85 -20.55
N LEU A 520 11.35 -7.62 -20.02
CA LEU A 520 11.74 -7.32 -18.64
C LEU A 520 10.86 -8.03 -17.59
N HIS A 521 9.67 -8.48 -17.95
CA HIS A 521 8.84 -9.37 -17.14
C HIS A 521 9.35 -10.82 -17.16
N ARG A 522 9.59 -11.34 -18.37
CA ARG A 522 10.14 -12.66 -18.69
C ARG A 522 11.48 -12.92 -17.99
N GLU A 523 12.46 -12.04 -18.18
CA GLU A 523 13.82 -12.26 -17.66
C GLU A 523 13.93 -12.14 -16.13
N LEU A 524 13.12 -11.29 -15.48
CA LEU A 524 13.08 -11.27 -14.01
C LEU A 524 12.62 -12.62 -13.46
N ILE A 525 11.55 -13.19 -14.03
CA ILE A 525 10.95 -14.44 -13.54
C ILE A 525 11.83 -15.64 -13.89
N LYS A 526 12.54 -15.63 -15.03
CA LYS A 526 13.61 -16.59 -15.34
C LYS A 526 14.75 -16.55 -14.33
N ARG A 527 15.32 -15.36 -14.05
CA ARG A 527 16.51 -15.20 -13.18
C ARG A 527 16.17 -15.37 -11.69
N ARG A 528 14.94 -15.08 -11.29
CA ARG A 528 14.47 -15.17 -9.90
C ARG A 528 12.99 -15.58 -9.85
N PRO A 529 12.67 -16.86 -10.13
CA PRO A 529 11.33 -17.40 -9.89
C PRO A 529 11.06 -17.40 -8.38
N ALA A 530 9.94 -16.78 -7.97
CA ALA A 530 9.61 -16.50 -6.58
C ALA A 530 8.16 -15.99 -6.44
N GLU A 531 7.72 -15.78 -5.20
CA GLU A 531 6.51 -15.02 -4.89
C GLU A 531 6.67 -13.52 -5.21
N TYR A 532 5.69 -12.95 -5.92
CA TYR A 532 5.62 -11.51 -6.21
C TYR A 532 4.18 -11.01 -6.13
N SER A 533 3.98 -9.80 -5.57
CA SER A 533 2.65 -9.18 -5.62
C SER A 533 2.37 -8.61 -7.01
N ARG A 534 1.14 -8.79 -7.51
CA ARG A 534 0.71 -8.23 -8.81
C ARG A 534 0.72 -6.70 -8.84
N ARG A 535 0.66 -6.01 -7.68
CA ARG A 535 0.87 -4.56 -7.58
C ARG A 535 2.35 -4.21 -7.83
N TRP A 536 3.28 -4.93 -7.21
CA TRP A 536 4.71 -4.70 -7.38
C TRP A 536 5.18 -4.95 -8.83
N LEU A 537 4.79 -6.07 -9.44
CA LEU A 537 5.13 -6.38 -10.84
C LEU A 537 4.60 -5.32 -11.82
N ALA A 538 3.38 -4.82 -11.59
CA ALA A 538 2.74 -3.79 -12.40
C ALA A 538 3.46 -2.44 -12.27
N ASN A 539 3.70 -2.00 -11.03
CA ASN A 539 4.41 -0.76 -10.72
C ASN A 539 5.82 -0.76 -11.32
N ARG A 540 6.58 -1.86 -11.15
CA ARG A 540 7.96 -2.02 -11.66
C ARG A 540 8.11 -1.70 -13.15
N LEU A 541 7.11 -2.06 -13.96
CA LEU A 541 7.10 -1.88 -15.42
C LEU A 541 6.28 -0.66 -15.89
N GLY A 542 5.73 0.13 -14.95
CA GLY A 542 4.88 1.29 -15.26
C GLY A 542 3.60 0.91 -16.00
N VAL A 543 2.92 -0.17 -15.58
CA VAL A 543 1.69 -0.69 -16.21
C VAL A 543 0.61 -1.05 -15.19
N SER A 544 -0.58 -1.43 -15.65
CA SER A 544 -1.67 -1.87 -14.78
C SER A 544 -1.56 -3.35 -14.38
N ARG A 545 -2.24 -3.73 -13.29
CA ARG A 545 -2.45 -5.14 -12.90
C ARG A 545 -3.09 -5.98 -14.01
N ARG A 546 -3.99 -5.39 -14.82
CA ARG A 546 -4.61 -6.03 -15.99
C ARG A 546 -3.59 -6.30 -17.11
N THR A 547 -2.62 -5.39 -17.28
CA THR A 547 -1.54 -5.54 -18.26
C THR A 547 -0.61 -6.70 -17.89
N ILE A 548 -0.24 -6.86 -16.62
CA ILE A 548 0.54 -8.02 -16.15
C ILE A 548 -0.23 -9.34 -16.39
N ASN A 549 -1.53 -9.38 -16.13
CA ASN A 549 -2.36 -10.55 -16.46
C ASN A 549 -2.45 -10.83 -17.98
N THR A 550 -2.18 -9.86 -18.85
CA THR A 550 -2.03 -10.09 -20.29
C THR A 550 -0.64 -10.58 -20.64
N TYR A 551 0.43 -10.04 -20.05
CA TYR A 551 1.80 -10.54 -20.26
C TYR A 551 1.96 -12.00 -19.81
N ASN A 552 1.38 -12.39 -18.67
CA ASN A 552 1.38 -13.79 -18.21
C ASN A 552 0.62 -14.77 -19.14
N ARG A 553 -0.18 -14.27 -20.10
CA ARG A 553 -0.90 -15.10 -21.09
C ARG A 553 -0.24 -15.08 -22.48
N LEU A 554 0.81 -14.27 -22.67
CA LEU A 554 1.53 -14.08 -23.93
C LEU A 554 3.00 -14.50 -23.84
N ILE A 555 3.39 -15.07 -22.71
CA ILE A 555 4.74 -15.55 -22.37
C ILE A 555 4.52 -16.84 -21.57
N PRO A 556 5.34 -17.90 -21.71
CA PRO A 556 5.29 -19.09 -20.84
C PRO A 556 5.78 -18.75 -19.42
N ILE A 557 4.96 -18.00 -18.69
CA ILE A 557 5.10 -17.63 -17.28
C ILE A 557 3.93 -18.26 -16.54
N HIS A 558 4.25 -19.25 -15.72
CA HIS A 558 3.28 -19.93 -14.88
C HIS A 558 3.07 -19.17 -13.57
N THR A 559 1.84 -19.22 -13.03
CA THR A 559 1.48 -18.46 -11.83
C THR A 559 0.59 -19.27 -10.88
N ARG A 560 1.05 -19.53 -9.66
CA ARG A 560 0.29 -20.23 -8.61
C ARG A 560 -0.13 -19.25 -7.51
N PRO A 561 -1.42 -19.07 -7.20
CA PRO A 561 -1.83 -18.36 -6.00
C PRO A 561 -1.29 -19.06 -4.75
N THR A 562 -0.63 -18.30 -3.87
CA THR A 562 -0.16 -18.75 -2.56
C THR A 562 -1.12 -18.26 -1.47
N TYR A 563 -1.14 -18.98 -0.34
CA TYR A 563 -2.03 -18.70 0.79
C TYR A 563 -1.25 -18.81 2.09
N GLN A 564 -1.48 -17.89 3.01
CA GLN A 564 -1.11 -18.04 4.41
C GLN A 564 -2.19 -18.85 5.12
N GLU A 565 -1.80 -19.90 5.82
CA GLU A 565 -2.71 -20.72 6.63
C GLU A 565 -2.66 -20.29 8.11
N SER A 566 -3.82 -20.23 8.76
CA SER A 566 -3.92 -20.17 10.22
C SER A 566 -5.06 -21.05 10.72
N GLY A 567 -4.86 -21.73 11.85
CA GLY A 567 -5.93 -22.49 12.51
C GLY A 567 -6.97 -21.55 13.11
N LEU A 568 -8.25 -21.82 12.84
CA LEU A 568 -9.36 -21.13 13.50
C LEU A 568 -9.87 -21.97 14.67
N SER A 569 -10.06 -21.33 15.82
CA SER A 569 -10.63 -21.89 17.03
C SER A 569 -11.55 -20.85 17.69
N TRP A 570 -12.29 -21.25 18.73
CA TRP A 570 -13.13 -20.34 19.50
C TRP A 570 -12.37 -19.14 20.11
N ALA A 571 -11.04 -19.24 20.27
CA ALA A 571 -10.20 -18.14 20.77
C ALA A 571 -9.53 -17.30 19.66
N SER A 572 -9.76 -17.62 18.37
CA SER A 572 -9.24 -16.85 17.22
C SER A 572 -10.31 -16.48 16.19
N ILE A 573 -11.56 -16.93 16.39
CA ILE A 573 -12.68 -16.68 15.48
C ILE A 573 -13.04 -15.20 15.35
N ASP A 574 -12.92 -14.42 16.43
CA ASP A 574 -13.16 -12.96 16.48
C ASP A 574 -12.27 -12.15 15.52
N SER A 575 -11.25 -12.77 14.92
CA SER A 575 -10.45 -12.17 13.84
C SER A 575 -11.16 -12.15 12.48
N LEU A 576 -12.33 -12.78 12.38
CA LEU A 576 -13.23 -12.73 11.23
C LEU A 576 -14.32 -11.69 11.46
N LEU A 577 -14.67 -10.96 10.40
CA LEU A 577 -15.82 -10.06 10.41
C LEU A 577 -17.13 -10.87 10.38
N SER A 578 -18.16 -10.34 11.03
CA SER A 578 -19.50 -10.94 11.08
C SER A 578 -20.24 -10.86 9.75
N ASP A 579 -20.19 -9.69 9.11
CA ASP A 579 -21.18 -9.29 8.11
C ASP A 579 -20.65 -9.29 6.66
N GLU A 580 -19.32 -9.18 6.47
CA GLU A 580 -18.66 -9.25 5.16
C GLU A 580 -17.51 -10.26 5.18
N ALA A 581 -17.42 -11.10 4.14
CA ALA A 581 -16.40 -12.14 4.05
C ALA A 581 -15.03 -11.52 3.75
N LEU A 582 -14.01 -11.83 4.56
CA LEU A 582 -12.68 -11.21 4.45
C LEU A 582 -12.10 -11.36 3.02
N ALA A 583 -11.95 -10.23 2.33
CA ALA A 583 -11.76 -10.19 0.87
C ALA A 583 -10.48 -10.90 0.40
N GLY A 584 -10.64 -12.04 -0.27
CA GLY A 584 -9.53 -12.88 -0.74
C GLY A 584 -9.04 -13.92 0.28
N ALA A 585 -9.77 -14.12 1.36
CA ALA A 585 -9.63 -15.27 2.25
C ALA A 585 -10.82 -16.23 2.14
N PHE A 586 -10.61 -17.50 2.52
CA PHE A 586 -11.68 -18.49 2.67
C PHE A 586 -11.38 -19.41 3.86
N ILE A 587 -12.41 -20.03 4.41
CA ILE A 587 -12.28 -21.09 5.41
C ILE A 587 -12.22 -22.43 4.68
N GLU A 588 -11.32 -23.31 5.09
CA GLU A 588 -11.15 -24.66 4.55
C GLU A 588 -11.23 -25.69 5.69
N THR A 589 -12.11 -26.67 5.56
CA THR A 589 -12.20 -27.82 6.48
C THR A 589 -11.07 -28.81 6.22
N LEU A 590 -10.80 -29.74 7.15
CA LEU A 590 -9.90 -30.87 6.88
C LEU A 590 -10.33 -31.73 5.68
N THR A 591 -11.63 -31.74 5.35
CA THR A 591 -12.19 -32.38 4.15
C THR A 591 -12.02 -31.56 2.85
N GLY A 592 -11.27 -30.47 2.87
CA GLY A 592 -10.99 -29.62 1.70
C GLY A 592 -12.18 -28.78 1.22
N LYS A 593 -13.30 -28.77 1.97
CA LYS A 593 -14.51 -28.01 1.61
C LYS A 593 -14.32 -26.54 1.98
N LYS A 594 -14.61 -25.66 1.02
CA LYS A 594 -14.32 -24.22 1.09
C LYS A 594 -15.57 -23.41 1.38
N TYR A 595 -15.41 -22.41 2.23
CA TYR A 595 -16.48 -21.54 2.73
C TYR A 595 -16.02 -20.07 2.74
N PRO A 596 -16.93 -19.08 2.61
CA PRO A 596 -16.59 -17.67 2.81
C PRO A 596 -15.97 -17.43 4.20
N ALA A 597 -15.00 -16.52 4.28
CA ALA A 597 -14.34 -16.15 5.54
C ALA A 597 -15.22 -15.21 6.40
N LEU A 598 -16.30 -15.77 6.94
CA LEU A 598 -17.30 -15.12 7.81
C LEU A 598 -17.30 -15.73 9.21
N HIS A 599 -17.45 -14.90 10.24
CA HIS A 599 -17.56 -15.34 11.63
C HIS A 599 -18.69 -16.38 11.83
N ALA A 600 -19.90 -16.09 11.35
CA ALA A 600 -21.06 -16.97 11.52
C ALA A 600 -20.86 -18.38 10.93
N ILE A 601 -20.12 -18.50 9.83
CA ILE A 601 -19.84 -19.80 9.20
C ILE A 601 -18.73 -20.54 9.99
N ALA A 602 -17.69 -19.83 10.43
CA ALA A 602 -16.67 -20.42 11.30
C ALA A 602 -17.29 -20.95 12.61
N ALA A 603 -18.18 -20.19 13.25
CA ALA A 603 -18.86 -20.59 14.48
C ALA A 603 -19.73 -21.83 14.27
N ASN A 604 -20.48 -21.89 13.17
CA ASN A 604 -21.31 -23.04 12.83
C ASN A 604 -20.48 -24.32 12.59
N LEU A 605 -19.29 -24.20 11.98
CA LEU A 605 -18.38 -25.32 11.76
C LEU A 605 -17.67 -25.76 13.05
N LEU A 606 -17.22 -24.83 13.90
CA LEU A 606 -16.63 -25.15 15.21
C LEU A 606 -17.65 -25.76 16.18
N ALA A 607 -18.90 -25.30 16.17
CA ALA A 607 -20.00 -25.90 16.95
C ALA A 607 -20.30 -27.35 16.53
N LYS A 608 -19.98 -27.71 15.28
CA LYS A 608 -20.03 -29.08 14.75
C LYS A 608 -18.72 -29.86 14.95
N GLY A 609 -17.85 -29.41 15.86
CA GLY A 609 -16.54 -30.02 16.14
C GLY A 609 -15.59 -30.06 14.93
N THR A 610 -15.86 -29.32 13.87
CA THR A 610 -15.10 -29.41 12.61
C THR A 610 -13.87 -28.53 12.66
N TYR A 611 -12.68 -29.16 12.61
CA TYR A 611 -11.41 -28.45 12.45
C TYR A 611 -11.38 -27.66 11.14
N ILE A 612 -11.10 -26.35 11.26
CA ILE A 612 -11.09 -25.38 10.17
C ILE A 612 -9.81 -24.55 10.16
N ARG A 613 -9.37 -24.19 8.95
CA ARG A 613 -8.25 -23.26 8.71
C ARG A 613 -8.73 -22.04 7.93
N LEU A 614 -8.23 -20.87 8.27
CA LEU A 614 -8.32 -19.69 7.41
C LEU A 614 -7.19 -19.74 6.37
N LYS A 615 -7.54 -19.48 5.11
CA LYS A 615 -6.63 -19.43 3.96
C LYS A 615 -6.65 -18.03 3.38
N GLN A 616 -5.70 -17.17 3.76
CA GLN A 616 -5.61 -15.79 3.27
C GLN A 616 -4.69 -15.73 2.04
N ARG A 617 -5.14 -15.22 0.88
CA ARG A 617 -4.31 -15.21 -0.33
C ARG A 617 -3.19 -14.18 -0.27
N THR A 618 -1.95 -14.64 -0.43
CA THR A 618 -0.73 -13.81 -0.38
C THR A 618 -0.20 -13.47 -1.79
N SER A 619 1.13 -13.49 -1.99
CA SER A 619 1.78 -13.03 -3.23
C SER A 619 2.03 -14.21 -4.17
N ASN A 620 1.24 -14.32 -5.24
CA ASN A 620 1.37 -15.33 -6.29
C ASN A 620 2.84 -15.73 -6.57
N LEU A 621 3.11 -17.04 -6.57
CA LEU A 621 4.35 -17.64 -7.05
C LEU A 621 4.42 -17.56 -8.59
N TYR A 622 5.58 -17.16 -9.13
CA TYR A 622 5.88 -17.06 -10.55
C TYR A 622 7.12 -17.88 -10.94
N TRP A 623 7.03 -18.61 -12.04
CA TRP A 623 8.15 -19.27 -12.71
C TRP A 623 8.00 -19.23 -14.24
N TYR A 624 8.99 -19.71 -14.98
CA TYR A 624 9.07 -19.66 -16.44
C TYR A 624 9.49 -21.01 -17.00
N GLY A 625 8.91 -21.42 -18.13
CA GLY A 625 9.28 -22.65 -18.83
C GLY A 625 8.43 -23.85 -18.41
N SER A 626 8.97 -24.73 -17.57
CA SER A 626 8.33 -25.97 -17.12
C SER A 626 6.97 -25.74 -16.46
N ASP A 627 6.00 -26.61 -16.72
CA ASP A 627 4.68 -26.52 -16.10
C ASP A 627 4.74 -26.69 -14.57
N ASP A 628 5.68 -27.50 -14.07
CA ASP A 628 5.99 -27.58 -12.64
C ASP A 628 6.93 -26.47 -12.14
N PRO A 629 6.71 -25.95 -10.91
CA PRO A 629 7.57 -24.95 -10.30
C PRO A 629 8.91 -25.57 -9.84
N PRO A 630 10.04 -24.83 -9.94
CA PRO A 630 11.34 -25.31 -9.48
C PRO A 630 11.32 -25.82 -8.02
N PRO A 631 11.88 -27.01 -7.72
CA PRO A 631 11.72 -27.68 -6.42
C PRO A 631 12.23 -26.84 -5.25
N ASN A 632 13.30 -26.05 -5.47
CA ASN A 632 13.88 -25.13 -4.47
C ASN A 632 12.91 -24.05 -3.95
N ILE A 633 11.73 -23.89 -4.56
CA ILE A 633 10.69 -22.95 -4.11
C ILE A 633 9.60 -23.65 -3.28
N LEU A 634 9.37 -24.95 -3.50
CA LEU A 634 8.34 -25.74 -2.80
C LEU A 634 8.68 -25.98 -1.32
N PHE A 635 9.97 -26.04 -0.95
CA PHE A 635 10.42 -26.28 0.43
C PHE A 635 10.06 -25.17 1.45
N LYS A 636 9.33 -24.12 1.04
CA LYS A 636 8.70 -23.15 1.96
C LYS A 636 7.29 -23.53 2.39
N ASP A 637 6.61 -24.41 1.67
CA ASP A 637 5.34 -25.01 2.10
C ASP A 637 5.60 -26.07 3.19
N LYS A 638 6.28 -25.69 4.29
CA LYS A 638 6.36 -26.52 5.49
C LYS A 638 5.00 -26.56 6.16
N SER A 639 4.22 -27.58 5.82
CA SER A 639 3.13 -28.06 6.64
C SER A 639 3.58 -28.18 8.09
N VAL A 640 2.81 -27.59 9.01
CA VAL A 640 2.85 -28.01 10.41
C VAL A 640 2.24 -29.41 10.43
N ALA A 641 3.08 -30.43 10.49
CA ALA A 641 2.64 -31.77 10.84
C ALA A 641 2.07 -31.69 12.26
N ILE A 642 0.76 -31.78 12.38
CA ILE A 642 0.09 -31.96 13.66
C ILE A 642 0.28 -33.44 13.99
N GLU A 643 1.26 -33.73 14.86
CA GLU A 643 1.33 -35.03 15.52
C GLU A 643 0.04 -35.22 16.32
N SER A 644 -0.72 -36.27 16.00
CA SER A 644 -1.93 -36.63 16.72
C SER A 644 -1.58 -36.89 18.18
N PRO A 645 -2.16 -36.17 19.16
CA PRO A 645 -1.93 -36.47 20.57
C PRO A 645 -2.35 -37.91 20.85
N SER A 646 -1.40 -38.73 21.29
CA SER A 646 -1.65 -40.14 21.60
C SER A 646 -2.76 -40.26 22.65
N ARG A 647 -3.62 -41.28 22.53
CA ARG A 647 -4.50 -41.67 23.64
C ARG A 647 -3.62 -42.03 24.84
N GLN A 648 -3.49 -41.11 25.80
CA GLN A 648 -3.10 -41.49 27.15
C GLN A 648 -4.26 -42.31 27.73
N ILE A 649 -4.10 -43.62 27.71
CA ILE A 649 -4.94 -44.56 28.44
C ILE A 649 -4.78 -44.17 29.92
N ARG A 650 -5.81 -43.54 30.48
CA ARG A 650 -5.87 -43.28 31.91
C ARG A 650 -6.10 -44.63 32.58
N GLN A 651 -5.04 -45.20 33.15
CA GLN A 651 -5.15 -46.44 33.92
C GLN A 651 -6.18 -46.22 35.02
N GLU A 652 -7.26 -47.00 34.96
CA GLU A 652 -8.11 -47.24 36.10
C GLU A 652 -7.24 -47.94 37.15
N ARG A 653 -7.30 -47.46 38.39
CA ARG A 653 -6.74 -48.16 39.54
C ARG A 653 -7.92 -48.66 40.36
N ASP A 654 -7.92 -49.95 40.61
CA ASP A 654 -8.90 -50.60 41.45
C ASP A 654 -8.92 -49.94 42.83
N TYR A 655 -10.12 -49.65 43.33
CA TYR A 655 -10.34 -49.52 44.76
C TYR A 655 -11.69 -50.14 45.12
N GLU A 656 -11.60 -51.23 45.85
CA GLU A 656 -12.72 -52.05 46.30
C GLU A 656 -13.35 -51.42 47.56
N SER A 657 -14.69 -51.29 47.59
CA SER A 657 -15.42 -50.85 48.78
C SER A 657 -16.83 -51.45 48.83
N GLN A 658 -17.15 -52.06 49.97
CA GLN A 658 -18.35 -52.88 50.24
C GLN A 658 -19.63 -52.03 50.55
N PRO A 659 -20.84 -52.63 50.62
CA PRO A 659 -22.11 -51.94 50.32
C PRO A 659 -23.04 -51.61 51.52
N TYR A 660 -24.27 -51.15 51.18
CA TYR A 660 -25.50 -50.95 51.98
C TYR A 660 -25.64 -49.64 52.82
N PRO A 661 -26.87 -49.25 53.25
CA PRO A 661 -28.24 -49.63 52.78
C PRO A 661 -29.24 -48.46 52.57
N GLY A 662 -30.38 -48.77 51.93
CA GLY A 662 -31.69 -48.21 52.33
C GLY A 662 -32.22 -46.98 51.57
N GLY A 663 -33.55 -46.94 51.37
CA GLY A 663 -34.26 -45.81 50.76
C GLY A 663 -35.26 -46.22 49.66
N LYS A 664 -36.41 -46.80 50.05
CA LYS A 664 -37.59 -46.91 49.15
C LYS A 664 -38.51 -45.72 49.40
N GLU A 665 -39.12 -45.21 48.33
CA GLU A 665 -40.53 -44.82 48.37
C GLU A 665 -41.13 -44.95 46.96
N GLU A 666 -42.40 -45.28 46.88
CA GLU A 666 -43.14 -45.58 45.64
C GLU A 666 -44.03 -44.39 45.24
N ILE A 667 -44.51 -44.38 43.98
CA ILE A 667 -45.91 -44.08 43.60
C ILE A 667 -46.03 -44.10 42.06
N GLU A 668 -46.62 -45.18 41.55
CA GLU A 668 -47.42 -45.20 40.31
C GLU A 668 -48.86 -44.73 40.66
N PRO A 669 -49.79 -44.36 39.73
CA PRO A 669 -50.05 -45.14 38.50
C PRO A 669 -50.64 -44.45 37.24
N GLN A 670 -50.48 -45.15 36.11
CA GLN A 670 -51.49 -45.46 35.08
C GLN A 670 -52.17 -44.42 34.13
N ARG A 671 -52.43 -44.95 32.94
CA ARG A 671 -53.24 -44.44 31.81
C ARG A 671 -54.76 -44.55 32.07
N ARG A 672 -55.57 -43.83 31.27
CA ARG A 672 -56.83 -44.26 30.56
C ARG A 672 -57.57 -43.01 30.00
N LYS A 673 -58.51 -43.06 29.03
CA LYS A 673 -58.78 -43.89 27.82
C LYS A 673 -60.01 -43.27 27.10
N GLU A 674 -60.05 -43.26 25.76
CA GLU A 674 -61.26 -43.08 24.89
C GLU A 674 -62.20 -41.85 25.10
N GLY A 675 -63.04 -41.41 24.16
CA GLY A 675 -63.17 -41.76 22.73
C GLY A 675 -64.48 -41.23 22.08
N GLY A 676 -64.44 -40.81 20.81
CA GLY A 676 -65.61 -40.35 20.01
C GLY A 676 -66.16 -38.95 20.36
N ASP A 677 -67.06 -38.32 19.60
CA ASP A 677 -67.47 -38.43 18.18
C ASP A 677 -68.39 -37.20 17.86
N GLN A 678 -68.93 -36.83 16.69
CA GLN A 678 -68.94 -37.34 15.29
C GLN A 678 -69.32 -36.17 14.33
N LYS A 679 -68.99 -36.26 13.02
CA LYS A 679 -69.61 -35.48 11.88
C LYS A 679 -69.38 -33.94 11.84
N GLU A 680 -69.53 -33.23 10.70
CA GLU A 680 -69.92 -33.61 9.33
C GLU A 680 -69.19 -32.75 8.23
N GLN A 681 -68.93 -33.34 7.05
CA GLN A 681 -68.92 -32.81 5.65
C GLN A 681 -68.56 -31.31 5.32
N LEU A 682 -67.96 -30.94 4.16
CA LEU A 682 -67.83 -31.60 2.84
C LEU A 682 -66.60 -31.09 2.01
N ASN A 683 -65.98 -31.97 1.20
CA ASN A 683 -65.23 -31.79 -0.07
C ASN A 683 -64.42 -30.48 -0.37
N HIS A 684 -63.19 -30.56 -0.91
CA HIS A 684 -62.88 -31.23 -2.19
C HIS A 684 -61.41 -31.73 -2.36
N ARG A 685 -61.28 -32.89 -3.03
CA ARG A 685 -60.29 -33.32 -4.08
C ARG A 685 -58.82 -32.79 -4.02
N VAL A 686 -57.76 -33.60 -4.20
CA VAL A 686 -57.62 -34.96 -4.79
C VAL A 686 -56.63 -35.84 -3.96
N THR A 687 -56.83 -37.15 -4.03
CA THR A 687 -56.08 -38.30 -3.46
C THR A 687 -54.55 -38.26 -3.46
N GLY A 688 -53.92 -39.00 -2.53
CA GLY A 688 -52.48 -39.34 -2.54
C GLY A 688 -52.18 -40.74 -1.93
N ARG A 689 -50.89 -41.01 -1.64
CA ARG A 689 -50.30 -42.34 -1.27
C ARG A 689 -50.32 -43.37 -2.43
N LEU A 690 -49.52 -44.45 -2.45
CA LEU A 690 -48.66 -45.11 -1.44
C LEU A 690 -47.19 -45.28 -1.91
N ARG A 691 -46.35 -45.94 -1.08
CA ARG A 691 -44.99 -46.41 -1.42
C ARG A 691 -44.96 -47.93 -1.62
N THR A 692 -44.24 -48.39 -2.64
CA THR A 692 -43.30 -49.55 -2.58
C THR A 692 -42.32 -49.46 -3.76
N ALA A 693 -41.37 -50.40 -3.89
CA ALA A 693 -40.19 -50.31 -4.77
C ALA A 693 -40.24 -51.28 -5.97
N THR A 694 -39.16 -51.26 -6.78
CA THR A 694 -38.92 -52.06 -8.02
C THR A 694 -39.85 -51.68 -9.19
N GLU A 695 -39.47 -51.73 -10.47
CA GLU A 695 -38.35 -52.40 -11.17
C GLU A 695 -37.62 -51.48 -12.19
N SER A 696 -36.64 -52.04 -12.92
CA SER A 696 -36.09 -51.65 -14.25
C SER A 696 -35.66 -50.19 -14.50
N ALA A 697 -34.41 -49.83 -14.83
CA ALA A 697 -33.31 -50.54 -15.48
C ALA A 697 -33.44 -50.78 -17.00
N GLU A 698 -33.83 -49.75 -17.78
CA GLU A 698 -33.48 -49.67 -19.20
C GLU A 698 -33.48 -48.22 -19.75
N ILE A 699 -33.05 -48.03 -21.02
CA ILE A 699 -33.07 -46.79 -21.82
C ILE A 699 -32.31 -45.56 -21.24
N LYS A 700 -30.96 -45.61 -21.27
CA LYS A 700 -30.18 -44.44 -21.79
C LYS A 700 -28.73 -44.75 -22.23
N ALA A 701 -28.56 -45.74 -23.10
CA ALA A 701 -27.28 -46.10 -23.67
C ALA A 701 -27.34 -46.31 -25.20
N GLU A 702 -27.48 -45.24 -25.97
CA GLU A 702 -27.17 -45.26 -27.41
C GLU A 702 -26.83 -43.87 -27.97
N ARG A 703 -26.04 -43.82 -29.06
CA ARG A 703 -25.44 -42.64 -29.71
C ARG A 703 -24.21 -41.99 -29.05
N LEU A 704 -23.29 -42.81 -28.53
CA LEU A 704 -21.86 -42.50 -28.48
C LEU A 704 -21.04 -43.59 -29.17
N SER A 705 -21.32 -43.80 -30.46
CA SER A 705 -20.70 -44.83 -31.29
C SER A 705 -20.60 -44.39 -32.75
N ASN A 706 -19.58 -43.59 -33.08
CA ASN A 706 -19.05 -43.54 -34.44
C ASN A 706 -17.64 -42.93 -34.53
N ILE A 707 -16.83 -43.47 -35.44
CA ILE A 707 -15.52 -42.98 -35.93
C ILE A 707 -14.36 -43.02 -34.91
N VAL A 708 -13.81 -44.22 -34.75
CA VAL A 708 -12.37 -44.46 -34.93
C VAL A 708 -12.22 -45.15 -36.29
N GLY A 709 -11.32 -44.79 -37.22
CA GLY A 709 -10.31 -43.73 -37.25
C GLY A 709 -9.45 -43.88 -38.53
N VAL A 710 -8.13 -43.69 -38.42
CA VAL A 710 -7.05 -44.18 -39.33
C VAL A 710 -6.61 -43.28 -40.52
N ARG A 711 -5.25 -43.21 -40.66
CA ARG A 711 -4.37 -42.78 -41.78
C ARG A 711 -4.03 -41.30 -41.99
N ARG A 712 -2.76 -41.10 -42.41
CA ARG A 712 -2.09 -39.84 -42.76
C ARG A 712 -2.26 -39.54 -44.25
N ALA A 713 -2.48 -38.27 -44.62
CA ALA A 713 -2.15 -37.76 -45.95
C ALA A 713 -1.86 -36.24 -45.91
N SER A 714 -1.20 -35.79 -46.97
CA SER A 714 -0.69 -34.45 -47.27
C SER A 714 -1.68 -33.26 -47.18
N SER A 715 -1.14 -32.12 -46.74
CA SER A 715 -1.32 -30.77 -47.33
C SER A 715 -2.63 -30.46 -48.08
N ALA A 716 -3.54 -29.75 -47.40
CA ALA A 716 -4.54 -28.89 -48.04
C ALA A 716 -4.74 -27.60 -47.21
N GLN A 717 -4.87 -26.45 -47.88
CA GLN A 717 -5.14 -25.17 -47.23
C GLN A 717 -6.64 -25.01 -46.98
N ILE A 718 -7.02 -24.67 -45.75
CA ILE A 718 -8.38 -24.21 -45.43
C ILE A 718 -8.40 -22.68 -45.52
N PRO A 719 -9.31 -22.05 -46.28
CA PRO A 719 -9.26 -20.63 -46.58
C PRO A 719 -9.64 -19.74 -45.38
N SER A 720 -9.09 -18.52 -45.38
CA SER A 720 -9.49 -17.44 -44.47
C SER A 720 -10.97 -17.05 -44.69
N PRO A 721 -11.72 -16.65 -43.65
CA PRO A 721 -13.06 -16.08 -43.85
C PRO A 721 -13.02 -14.85 -44.76
N THR A 722 -13.94 -14.81 -45.72
CA THR A 722 -13.99 -13.79 -46.78
C THR A 722 -14.39 -12.43 -46.23
N ALA A 723 -13.50 -11.45 -46.31
CA ALA A 723 -13.86 -10.05 -46.05
C ALA A 723 -14.75 -9.54 -47.19
N ILE A 724 -15.99 -9.13 -46.88
CA ILE A 724 -16.89 -8.50 -47.85
C ILE A 724 -16.31 -7.12 -48.21
N VAL A 725 -15.78 -7.00 -49.43
CA VAL A 725 -15.23 -5.74 -49.95
C VAL A 725 -16.37 -4.85 -50.44
N VAL A 726 -17.10 -4.24 -49.50
CA VAL A 726 -18.06 -3.15 -49.79
C VAL A 726 -17.31 -2.05 -50.54
N SER A 727 -17.87 -1.56 -51.63
CA SER A 727 -17.17 -0.62 -52.52
C SER A 727 -16.88 0.72 -51.84
N LYS A 728 -15.87 1.41 -52.36
CA LYS A 728 -15.49 2.76 -51.89
C LYS A 728 -16.60 3.80 -52.10
N VAL A 729 -17.54 3.55 -53.03
CA VAL A 729 -18.68 4.43 -53.32
C VAL A 729 -19.78 4.24 -52.28
N GLU A 730 -20.15 2.99 -51.98
CA GLU A 730 -21.15 2.66 -50.97
C GLU A 730 -20.72 3.13 -49.56
N GLN A 731 -19.45 2.94 -49.20
CA GLN A 731 -18.92 3.44 -47.92
C GLN A 731 -19.01 4.97 -47.77
N GLU A 732 -18.89 5.71 -48.87
CA GLU A 732 -18.97 7.18 -48.88
C GLU A 732 -20.43 7.65 -48.87
N ALA A 733 -21.33 6.98 -49.61
CA ALA A 733 -22.77 7.25 -49.56
C ALA A 733 -23.36 6.95 -48.16
N LEU A 734 -22.93 5.86 -47.52
CA LEU A 734 -23.30 5.50 -46.15
C LEU A 734 -22.74 6.53 -45.15
N ALA A 735 -21.50 6.99 -45.33
CA ALA A 735 -20.92 8.06 -44.52
C ALA A 735 -21.70 9.38 -44.65
N GLN A 736 -22.11 9.75 -45.86
CA GLN A 736 -22.92 10.94 -46.09
C GLN A 736 -24.32 10.80 -45.46
N THR A 737 -24.92 9.61 -45.51
CA THR A 737 -26.22 9.31 -44.89
C THR A 737 -26.18 9.36 -43.35
N ILE A 738 -25.07 8.95 -42.74
CA ILE A 738 -24.84 9.14 -41.30
C ILE A 738 -24.67 10.64 -40.97
N TYR A 739 -23.95 11.38 -41.83
CA TYR A 739 -23.67 12.81 -41.61
C TYR A 739 -24.93 13.69 -41.73
N THR A 740 -25.83 13.41 -42.67
CA THR A 740 -27.06 14.21 -42.86
C THR A 740 -28.20 13.88 -41.88
N ARG A 741 -28.09 12.81 -41.10
CA ARG A 741 -29.14 12.34 -40.17
C ARG A 741 -28.79 12.47 -38.68
N ILE A 742 -27.62 13.01 -38.34
CA ILE A 742 -27.13 13.05 -36.94
C ILE A 742 -26.44 14.37 -36.63
N ASP A 743 -27.14 15.25 -35.91
CA ASP A 743 -26.59 16.50 -35.42
C ASP A 743 -25.37 16.31 -34.51
N GLY A 744 -24.42 17.23 -34.62
CA GLY A 744 -23.16 17.23 -33.86
C GLY A 744 -22.09 16.25 -34.36
N LEU A 745 -22.35 15.43 -35.38
CA LEU A 745 -21.36 14.50 -35.94
C LEU A 745 -20.63 15.09 -37.16
N SER A 746 -19.30 15.10 -37.17
CA SER A 746 -18.52 15.52 -38.35
C SER A 746 -18.43 14.43 -39.42
N LEU A 747 -18.42 14.83 -40.71
CA LEU A 747 -18.26 13.91 -41.85
C LEU A 747 -17.01 13.02 -41.75
N LYS A 748 -15.92 13.51 -41.15
CA LYS A 748 -14.70 12.73 -40.85
C LYS A 748 -14.96 11.58 -39.87
N ASN A 749 -15.84 11.79 -38.89
CA ASN A 749 -16.27 10.75 -37.96
C ASN A 749 -17.31 9.82 -38.61
N ALA A 750 -18.22 10.34 -39.42
CA ALA A 750 -19.19 9.55 -40.18
C ALA A 750 -18.50 8.54 -41.12
N ARG A 751 -17.52 8.99 -41.92
CA ARG A 751 -16.65 8.11 -42.75
C ARG A 751 -15.92 7.05 -41.92
N LYS A 752 -15.50 7.38 -40.70
CA LYS A 752 -14.87 6.41 -39.80
C LYS A 752 -15.87 5.36 -39.30
N LEU A 753 -17.12 5.74 -39.00
CA LEU A 753 -18.17 4.81 -38.57
C LEU A 753 -18.59 3.89 -39.72
N ALA A 754 -18.84 4.42 -40.92
CA ALA A 754 -19.16 3.63 -42.13
C ALA A 754 -18.06 2.61 -42.51
N LYS A 755 -16.79 2.89 -42.16
CA LYS A 755 -15.67 1.94 -42.32
C LYS A 755 -15.49 0.96 -41.13
N THR A 756 -16.15 1.18 -40.00
CA THR A 756 -15.96 0.38 -38.77
C THR A 756 -17.13 -0.57 -38.48
N TYR A 757 -18.35 -0.24 -38.93
CA TYR A 757 -19.57 -1.00 -38.66
C TYR A 757 -20.26 -1.37 -39.97
N THR A 758 -20.94 -2.52 -39.99
CA THR A 758 -21.72 -2.95 -41.16
C THR A 758 -22.95 -2.05 -41.38
N GLU A 759 -23.38 -1.95 -42.63
CA GLU A 759 -24.56 -1.17 -43.04
C GLU A 759 -25.82 -1.53 -42.23
N LYS A 760 -26.10 -2.83 -42.06
CA LYS A 760 -27.16 -3.36 -41.18
C LYS A 760 -27.13 -2.75 -39.77
N ASN A 761 -25.96 -2.65 -39.15
CA ASN A 761 -25.81 -2.03 -37.82
C ASN A 761 -26.08 -0.52 -37.84
N ILE A 762 -25.65 0.16 -38.90
CA ILE A 762 -25.86 1.60 -39.10
C ILE A 762 -27.34 1.93 -39.30
N HIS A 763 -28.06 1.16 -40.12
CA HIS A 763 -29.50 1.32 -40.30
C HIS A 763 -30.29 1.03 -39.01
N LEU A 764 -29.95 -0.04 -38.29
CA LEU A 764 -30.57 -0.35 -36.99
C LEU A 764 -30.30 0.74 -35.94
N ALA A 765 -29.12 1.34 -35.94
CA ALA A 765 -28.79 2.45 -35.04
C ALA A 765 -29.50 3.76 -35.43
N LEU A 766 -29.68 4.04 -36.72
CA LEU A 766 -30.48 5.18 -37.21
C LEU A 766 -31.98 5.01 -36.86
N GLN A 767 -32.54 3.81 -37.06
CA GLN A 767 -33.93 3.52 -36.71
C GLN A 767 -34.19 3.71 -35.20
N ARG A 768 -33.28 3.23 -34.34
CA ARG A 768 -33.36 3.40 -32.88
C ARG A 768 -33.11 4.83 -32.41
N LEU A 769 -32.41 5.65 -33.20
CA LEU A 769 -32.29 7.09 -32.96
C LEU A 769 -33.61 7.80 -33.27
N GLN A 770 -34.27 7.46 -34.38
CA GLN A 770 -35.57 8.02 -34.78
C GLN A 770 -36.72 7.64 -33.82
N GLN A 771 -36.59 6.54 -33.07
CA GLN A 771 -37.53 6.11 -32.02
C GLN A 771 -37.41 6.92 -30.70
N ARG A 772 -36.59 7.98 -30.66
CA ARG A 772 -36.37 8.83 -29.47
C ARG A 772 -36.47 10.31 -29.81
N THR A 773 -37.49 10.97 -29.28
CA THR A 773 -37.53 12.44 -29.16
C THR A 773 -36.74 12.90 -27.93
N ASN A 774 -36.31 14.17 -27.93
CA ASN A 774 -35.57 14.84 -26.84
C ASN A 774 -34.31 14.08 -26.37
N LEU A 775 -33.24 14.13 -27.17
CA LEU A 775 -31.91 13.64 -26.82
C LEU A 775 -30.88 14.77 -26.83
N ASP A 776 -30.25 15.07 -25.68
CA ASP A 776 -29.23 16.12 -25.55
C ASP A 776 -27.95 15.84 -26.38
N ASN A 777 -27.72 14.58 -26.76
CA ASN A 777 -26.58 14.18 -27.57
C ASN A 777 -26.90 12.97 -28.48
N PRO A 778 -27.54 13.20 -29.64
CA PRO A 778 -27.89 12.13 -30.57
C PRO A 778 -26.65 11.40 -31.11
N SER A 779 -25.54 12.12 -31.35
CA SER A 779 -24.29 11.54 -31.84
C SER A 779 -23.66 10.52 -30.86
N GLY A 780 -23.70 10.82 -29.56
CA GLY A 780 -23.20 9.94 -28.50
C GLY A 780 -24.08 8.70 -28.32
N PHE A 781 -25.40 8.87 -28.38
CA PHE A 781 -26.38 7.78 -28.30
C PHE A 781 -26.24 6.81 -29.47
N PHE A 782 -26.15 7.32 -30.71
CA PHE A 782 -25.92 6.52 -31.91
C PHE A 782 -24.64 5.67 -31.84
N VAL A 783 -23.51 6.26 -31.43
CA VAL A 783 -22.24 5.53 -31.25
C VAL A 783 -22.31 4.50 -30.12
N SER A 784 -23.16 4.72 -29.10
CA SER A 784 -23.42 3.73 -28.06
C SER A 784 -24.16 2.50 -28.61
N ILE A 785 -25.20 2.71 -29.43
CA ILE A 785 -25.97 1.63 -30.06
C ILE A 785 -25.06 0.78 -30.97
N LEU A 786 -24.29 1.40 -31.87
CA LEU A 786 -23.35 0.70 -32.77
C LEU A 786 -22.35 -0.21 -32.01
N ARG A 787 -21.84 0.27 -30.88
CA ARG A 787 -20.93 -0.52 -30.01
C ARG A 787 -21.65 -1.64 -29.28
N SER A 788 -22.96 -1.49 -29.02
CA SER A 788 -23.75 -2.52 -28.36
C SER A 788 -24.16 -3.63 -29.32
N THR A 789 -24.55 -3.29 -30.55
CA THR A 789 -25.00 -4.28 -31.55
C THR A 789 -23.82 -5.10 -32.09
N ALA A 790 -22.68 -4.46 -32.40
CA ALA A 790 -21.47 -5.19 -32.78
C ALA A 790 -21.01 -6.20 -31.72
N ARG A 791 -21.11 -5.86 -30.42
CA ARG A 791 -20.81 -6.77 -29.29
C ARG A 791 -21.82 -7.91 -29.09
N MET A 792 -23.01 -7.81 -29.69
CA MET A 792 -24.00 -8.89 -29.71
C MET A 792 -23.67 -9.86 -30.86
N GLU A 793 -23.29 -9.32 -32.03
CA GLU A 793 -22.81 -10.12 -33.17
C GLU A 793 -21.44 -10.78 -32.90
N GLU A 794 -20.59 -10.23 -32.02
CA GLU A 794 -19.36 -10.89 -31.50
C GLU A 794 -19.63 -12.05 -30.50
N ARG A 795 -20.90 -12.39 -30.21
CA ARG A 795 -21.30 -13.36 -29.16
C ARG A 795 -22.22 -14.49 -29.65
N ILE A 796 -22.52 -14.51 -30.95
CA ILE A 796 -23.36 -15.50 -31.65
C ILE A 796 -22.45 -16.29 -32.59
#